data_AF-A0A1I8NLA7-F1
#
_entry.id   AF-A0A1I8NLA7-F1
#
_cell.length_a   1.000
_cell.length_b   1.000
_cell.length_c   1.000
_cell.angle_alpha   90.00
_cell.angle_beta   90.00
_cell.angle_gamma   90.00
#
_symmetry.space_group_name_H-M   'P 1'
#
loop_
_entity.id
_entity.type
_entity.pdbx_description
1 polymer ?
#
loop_
_entity_poly.entity_id
_entity_poly.type
_entity_poly.pdbx_seq_one_letter_code
_entity_poly.pdbx_strand_id
1 'polypeptide(L)'
;MSFLKYSYAWLVFTNYLVLSYSESYYSIIAPGVIKSYRKYTVAVALHEANQPATIKISIEGLSAVEEVTVQPYETKNVHFNISKLERANYYLIAEGISGISFYNSSVLNCEPDAGPHIYIQTDRAIYKPGEVINFRVVIIDENTKPFKTSEPIEVEILDSNGNRINLFSNIVLANGIFEGKCHISKYPPLGEWSIKVTIKGHSSKALKTISIQMYELPKFAVYIEGEREVTIADGIVKAKVYGKYPFDRYVEGNLTVQLKSIRSPDALMEMKFNTTNIVEVEFKIDKLSERINTVFITAELQEKNTGVIHKGLHEVTLHRERYRISVDSDSIEFQNGRPYRLKAKVSHWNGSLVQDRTTPVRMHYHSEIYKAFLDDKGEALFQFEHHGFVYHEFYFNNSKLVFYPIDSFNNVFEGNKDSILRLKLQTNSMKVGVPFDIAVRSTADIPYLFYAIVSHGNIIKMEYVGVSPKQTSYVLRIKPTIEMIPRAMLYIFYIKDGIFHYQETILRFDKEFENKVSLDAPKICQPGESVELSMKAQPNARVCILAVDKRILHLNSNYDLSINNIWNNLASDRTYLPIPATQYPGMVSGVVTLTNANYYFLSVKSHTDKKECLGIEDDWVRNFNPRDSIPEKDFRRKFPKTWIFQCYEIEKENTLLTFDIPDTITTWHITAFSMHENTGFGTLRRPVNILSSKPFFILLDLPHSAKMGELISIPITVVNNHNQSVEASIVMTQGEEYFVAGPEQNNQTFQKTILVPANGVDMVEFILVAEKFGDITIRVVARNALSSDALVTKLYVEPEGIQQQGNEALYISSAKNDSKQASLVFPITGNIISNSEYIALSVGGDTLVPTLEHLQNLVRLPTGSGEQNMVNFAPSILILDYLTASQLDAKTKELMERTKRFLEIGYQQQLSYRHKSGGFSMFGEGKETEPSTWLTAYTIRFFIKAKKYFPIRNDLIDSGMEFLANKQLPRGDFPFTGQLSQPAGQSIYGFTSFVLLAFFEDQSYVVKYRNTIQKALDFLAANISKVKKIYDLSIVAHLLQKAEHPSFQEIWQKIQAQQQQKHYRKWWSGKVASWQKDVEITSYVLMTQLATNRTSLSDDQPILKWLISRRNEMGGFASTHDTVLGLQALVKFSEKYSNMHDVNMKILYTAKSSESQILDKNTLSVDPTMALVLQTQDQF
;
A
#
# COMPACT_ATOMS: atom_id res chain seq x y z
N MET A 1 -28.08 6.85 84.31
CA MET A 1 -28.80 7.43 85.47
C MET A 1 -28.77 8.94 85.36
N SER A 2 -29.87 9.61 85.73
CA SER A 2 -29.98 10.85 86.54
C SER A 2 -28.67 11.58 86.95
N PHE A 3 -28.57 12.92 87.04
CA PHE A 3 -29.52 14.04 86.79
C PHE A 3 -28.80 15.42 86.97
N LEU A 4 -29.46 16.53 86.55
CA LEU A 4 -29.30 17.94 87.03
C LEU A 4 -27.93 18.67 86.83
N LYS A 5 -27.76 19.98 87.14
CA LYS A 5 -28.38 21.24 86.57
C LYS A 5 -27.73 22.48 87.24
N TYR A 6 -27.54 23.60 86.50
CA TYR A 6 -27.23 24.99 87.00
C TYR A 6 -25.89 25.21 87.77
N SER A 7 -25.35 26.44 87.95
CA SER A 7 -25.27 27.65 87.08
C SER A 7 -24.29 28.71 87.63
N TYR A 8 -23.83 29.63 86.77
CA TYR A 8 -23.31 31.00 87.00
C TYR A 8 -21.89 31.32 87.55
N ALA A 9 -21.15 32.03 86.69
CA ALA A 9 -20.31 33.24 86.89
C ALA A 9 -18.89 33.16 87.52
N TRP A 10 -17.86 33.60 86.76
CA TRP A 10 -17.33 35.00 86.78
C TRP A 10 -16.21 35.28 85.73
N LEU A 11 -15.91 36.58 85.51
CA LEU A 11 -14.73 37.21 84.85
C LEU A 11 -14.37 36.99 83.34
N VAL A 12 -14.84 37.94 82.49
CA VAL A 12 -14.03 39.02 81.83
C VAL A 12 -13.10 38.76 80.60
N PHE A 13 -13.04 39.83 79.77
CA PHE A 13 -12.15 40.23 78.66
C PHE A 13 -12.53 39.91 77.19
N THR A 14 -12.26 40.93 76.38
CA THR A 14 -12.69 41.26 75.01
C THR A 14 -12.13 40.36 73.89
N ASN A 15 -12.90 40.23 72.79
CA ASN A 15 -12.54 40.90 71.53
C ASN A 15 -13.67 40.90 70.48
N TYR A 16 -13.62 41.85 69.54
CA TYR A 16 -14.39 41.81 68.29
C TYR A 16 -13.69 40.87 67.31
N LEU A 17 -14.45 39.96 66.69
CA LEU A 17 -14.04 39.28 65.46
C LEU A 17 -15.20 39.32 64.46
N VAL A 18 -15.10 40.24 63.50
CA VAL A 18 -15.90 40.17 62.27
C VAL A 18 -15.26 39.09 61.40
N LEU A 19 -15.94 37.96 61.25
CA LEU A 19 -15.54 36.92 60.30
C LEU A 19 -15.80 37.41 58.88
N SER A 20 -14.76 37.97 58.24
CA SER A 20 -14.75 38.18 56.80
C SER A 20 -14.73 36.81 56.11
N TYR A 21 -15.89 36.36 55.63
CA TYR A 21 -15.96 35.23 54.70
C TYR A 21 -15.25 35.64 53.41
N SER A 22 -14.09 35.04 53.14
CA SER A 22 -13.57 34.98 51.78
C SER A 22 -14.51 34.11 50.97
N GLU A 23 -15.00 34.60 49.84
CA GLU A 23 -15.61 33.73 48.85
C GLU A 23 -14.57 32.73 48.35
N SER A 24 -15.02 31.53 47.99
CA SER A 24 -14.16 30.45 47.49
C SER A 24 -14.58 30.14 46.06
N TYR A 25 -13.61 30.07 45.15
CA TYR A 25 -13.88 29.89 43.73
C TYR A 25 -13.32 28.55 43.23
N TYR A 26 -13.97 27.98 42.22
CA TYR A 26 -13.49 26.79 41.51
C TYR A 26 -13.29 27.10 40.03
N SER A 27 -12.43 26.33 39.36
CA SER A 27 -12.37 26.29 37.91
C SER A 27 -12.20 24.87 37.42
N ILE A 28 -13.07 24.44 36.51
CA ILE A 28 -13.04 23.11 35.90
C ILE A 28 -12.91 23.31 34.40
N ILE A 29 -11.83 22.79 33.84
CA ILE A 29 -11.43 23.02 32.46
C ILE A 29 -11.36 21.67 31.76
N ALA A 30 -12.04 21.53 30.63
CA ALA A 30 -12.13 20.28 29.88
C ALA A 30 -12.19 20.52 28.37
N PRO A 31 -11.70 19.61 27.51
CA PRO A 31 -11.89 19.71 26.06
C PRO A 31 -13.37 19.83 25.69
N GLY A 32 -13.73 20.82 24.88
CA GLY A 32 -15.10 20.95 24.33
C GLY A 32 -15.50 19.84 23.35
N VAL A 33 -14.60 18.90 23.04
CA VAL A 33 -14.83 17.71 22.21
C VAL A 33 -14.46 16.44 22.98
N ILE A 34 -15.39 15.48 23.04
CA ILE A 34 -15.16 14.11 23.48
C ILE A 34 -15.01 13.18 22.26
N LYS A 35 -14.03 12.27 22.29
CA LYS A 35 -13.58 11.49 21.12
C LYS A 35 -13.54 10.00 21.43
N SER A 36 -14.01 9.16 20.49
CA SER A 36 -13.91 7.69 20.63
C SER A 36 -12.46 7.24 20.80
N TYR A 37 -12.24 6.23 21.66
CA TYR A 37 -10.96 5.56 21.87
C TYR A 37 -9.79 6.46 22.34
N ARG A 38 -10.07 7.68 22.82
CA ARG A 38 -9.09 8.62 23.35
C ARG A 38 -9.20 8.73 24.87
N LYS A 39 -8.12 9.18 25.50
CA LYS A 39 -8.14 9.69 26.89
C LYS A 39 -8.76 11.09 26.88
N TYR A 40 -9.70 11.34 27.79
CA TYR A 40 -10.34 12.65 27.99
C TYR A 40 -9.97 13.17 29.39
N THR A 41 -9.23 14.28 29.45
CA THR A 41 -8.72 14.89 30.68
C THR A 41 -9.60 16.05 31.12
N VAL A 42 -10.01 16.08 32.39
CA VAL A 42 -10.67 17.23 33.03
C VAL A 42 -9.76 17.77 34.12
N ALA A 43 -9.34 19.03 34.02
CA ALA A 43 -8.53 19.69 35.05
C ALA A 43 -9.44 20.42 36.05
N VAL A 44 -9.26 20.17 37.33
CA VAL A 44 -10.05 20.75 38.43
C VAL A 44 -9.11 21.54 39.34
N ALA A 45 -9.44 22.80 39.64
CA ALA A 45 -8.67 23.66 40.53
C ALA A 45 -9.56 24.46 41.51
N LEU A 46 -9.00 24.76 42.68
CA LEU A 46 -9.66 25.46 43.78
C LEU A 46 -8.88 26.72 44.17
N HIS A 47 -9.57 27.84 44.31
CA HIS A 47 -8.99 29.18 44.47
C HIS A 47 -9.59 29.88 45.70
N GLU A 48 -8.77 30.63 46.43
CA GLU A 48 -9.22 31.53 47.52
C GLU A 48 -10.04 30.83 48.63
N ALA A 49 -9.90 29.51 48.74
CA ALA A 49 -10.62 28.66 49.67
C ALA A 49 -9.90 28.48 51.00
N ASN A 50 -10.66 28.44 52.10
CA ASN A 50 -10.12 28.25 53.46
C ASN A 50 -9.90 26.78 53.85
N GLN A 51 -10.36 25.83 53.02
CA GLN A 51 -10.30 24.39 53.26
C GLN A 51 -10.28 23.64 51.91
N PRO A 52 -9.73 22.40 51.84
CA PRO A 52 -9.88 21.55 50.66
C PRO A 52 -11.34 21.25 50.34
N ALA A 53 -11.59 20.96 49.06
CA ALA A 53 -12.90 20.59 48.54
C ALA A 53 -12.87 19.26 47.78
N THR A 54 -13.91 18.44 47.95
CA THR A 54 -14.15 17.26 47.11
C THR A 54 -15.15 17.63 46.02
N ILE A 55 -14.73 17.46 44.77
CA ILE A 55 -15.52 17.74 43.57
C ILE A 55 -15.70 16.43 42.81
N LYS A 56 -16.95 16.14 42.44
CA LYS A 56 -17.34 15.00 41.62
C LYS A 56 -17.49 15.47 40.18
N ILE A 57 -16.90 14.74 39.25
CA ILE A 57 -16.96 14.97 37.80
C ILE A 57 -17.64 13.77 37.16
N SER A 58 -18.64 14.00 36.31
CA SER A 58 -19.30 12.92 35.55
C SER A 58 -19.56 13.29 34.10
N ILE A 59 -19.65 12.28 33.24
CA ILE A 59 -20.00 12.42 31.83
C ILE A 59 -21.34 11.69 31.59
N GLU A 60 -22.40 12.48 31.50
CA GLU A 60 -23.74 11.97 31.16
C GLU A 60 -23.72 11.42 29.73
N GLY A 61 -24.35 10.25 29.54
CA GLY A 61 -24.29 9.46 28.30
C GLY A 61 -23.21 8.37 28.29
N LEU A 62 -22.25 8.35 29.23
CA LEU A 62 -21.23 7.30 29.34
C LEU A 62 -21.22 6.56 30.69
N SER A 63 -22.05 6.96 31.66
CA SER A 63 -22.05 6.44 33.04
C SER A 63 -20.68 6.56 33.74
N ALA A 64 -19.83 7.47 33.29
CA ALA A 64 -18.49 7.69 33.83
C ALA A 64 -18.54 8.75 34.93
N VAL A 65 -17.97 8.44 36.10
CA VAL A 65 -17.98 9.28 37.31
C VAL A 65 -16.63 9.11 38.02
N GLU A 66 -16.03 10.22 38.45
CA GLU A 66 -14.80 10.27 39.24
C GLU A 66 -14.93 11.34 40.32
N GLU A 67 -14.28 11.15 41.47
CA GLU A 67 -14.28 12.12 42.58
C GLU A 67 -12.85 12.54 42.94
N VAL A 68 -12.61 13.85 43.10
CA VAL A 68 -11.28 14.40 43.37
C VAL A 68 -11.32 15.43 44.50
N THR A 69 -10.47 15.23 45.50
CA THR A 69 -10.24 16.23 46.57
C THR A 69 -9.06 17.12 46.21
N VAL A 70 -9.31 18.43 46.14
CA VAL A 70 -8.35 19.47 45.73
C VAL A 70 -8.13 20.45 46.88
N GLN A 71 -6.87 20.80 47.15
CA GLN A 71 -6.45 21.78 48.15
C GLN A 71 -6.59 23.21 47.62
N PRO A 72 -6.67 24.24 48.50
CA PRO A 72 -6.59 25.63 48.07
C PRO A 72 -5.30 25.90 47.27
N TYR A 73 -5.43 26.55 46.11
CA TYR A 73 -4.36 26.81 45.14
C TYR A 73 -3.70 25.55 44.55
N GLU A 74 -4.38 24.40 44.57
CA GLU A 74 -3.98 23.19 43.85
C GLU A 74 -4.82 23.01 42.57
N THR A 75 -4.26 22.27 41.60
CA THR A 75 -5.01 21.71 40.47
C THR A 75 -4.73 20.21 40.35
N LYS A 76 -5.75 19.43 39.97
CA LYS A 76 -5.65 17.99 39.72
C LYS A 76 -6.35 17.61 38.42
N ASN A 77 -5.74 16.69 37.67
CA ASN A 77 -6.31 16.15 36.44
C ASN A 77 -7.07 14.86 36.72
N VAL A 78 -8.35 14.84 36.38
CA VAL A 78 -9.22 13.67 36.29
C VAL A 78 -9.13 13.09 34.86
N HIS A 79 -9.25 11.77 34.72
CA HIS A 79 -8.98 11.06 33.46
C HIS A 79 -10.04 10.02 33.15
N PHE A 80 -10.73 10.20 32.02
CA PHE A 80 -11.73 9.25 31.52
C PHE A 80 -11.19 8.54 30.28
N ASN A 81 -11.20 7.21 30.27
CA ASN A 81 -10.85 6.41 29.10
C ASN A 81 -12.12 6.20 28.26
N ILE A 82 -12.22 6.88 27.12
CA ILE A 82 -13.43 6.87 26.31
C ILE A 82 -13.42 5.65 25.39
N SER A 83 -14.49 4.87 25.43
CA SER A 83 -14.70 3.72 24.54
C SER A 83 -15.21 4.18 23.17
N LYS A 84 -16.08 3.40 22.51
CA LYS A 84 -16.77 3.86 21.30
C LYS A 84 -17.92 4.78 21.68
N LEU A 85 -17.91 6.02 21.19
CA LEU A 85 -19.05 6.92 21.29
C LEU A 85 -20.14 6.56 20.26
N GLU A 86 -21.38 6.86 20.60
CA GLU A 86 -22.49 6.91 19.65
C GLU A 86 -22.74 8.36 19.21
N ARG A 87 -23.60 8.57 18.20
CA ARG A 87 -24.01 9.90 17.74
C ARG A 87 -25.12 10.46 18.65
N ALA A 88 -24.75 10.74 19.89
CA ALA A 88 -25.60 11.26 20.96
C ALA A 88 -25.05 12.58 21.53
N ASN A 89 -25.86 13.27 22.33
CA ASN A 89 -25.42 14.39 23.16
C ASN A 89 -24.76 13.84 24.42
N TYR A 90 -23.62 14.42 24.80
CA TYR A 90 -22.91 14.11 26.04
C TYR A 90 -22.77 15.39 26.86
N TYR A 91 -22.86 15.28 28.19
CA TYR A 91 -22.73 16.44 29.09
C TYR A 91 -21.64 16.18 30.13
N LEU A 92 -20.71 17.13 30.25
CA LEU A 92 -19.83 17.22 31.41
C LEU A 92 -20.63 17.85 32.55
N ILE A 93 -20.67 17.17 33.70
CA ILE A 93 -21.31 17.65 34.92
C ILE A 93 -20.25 17.70 36.03
N ALA A 94 -20.32 18.75 36.84
CA ALA A 94 -19.47 18.94 38.01
C ALA A 94 -20.30 19.34 39.24
N GLU A 95 -20.02 18.69 40.37
CA GLU A 95 -20.78 18.80 41.61
C GLU A 95 -19.83 18.96 42.81
N GLY A 96 -20.05 20.00 43.62
CA GLY A 96 -19.29 20.24 44.85
C GLY A 96 -19.86 19.45 46.03
N ILE A 97 -19.16 18.39 46.44
CA ILE A 97 -19.60 17.43 47.46
C ILE A 97 -19.22 17.88 48.88
N SER A 98 -18.04 18.47 49.04
CA SER A 98 -17.56 19.02 50.31
C SER A 98 -16.58 20.17 50.09
N GLY A 99 -16.37 21.00 51.11
CA GLY A 99 -15.48 22.17 51.08
C GLY A 99 -16.08 23.39 50.35
N ILE A 100 -16.68 23.15 49.18
CA ILE A 100 -17.45 24.11 48.37
C ILE A 100 -18.71 23.40 47.83
N SER A 101 -19.81 24.13 47.66
CA SER A 101 -21.06 23.57 47.12
C SER A 101 -21.47 24.30 45.83
N PHE A 102 -21.63 23.55 44.75
CA PHE A 102 -22.11 24.03 43.46
C PHE A 102 -22.62 22.86 42.61
N TYR A 103 -23.37 23.17 41.56
CA TYR A 103 -23.66 22.29 40.44
C TYR A 103 -23.47 23.08 39.14
N ASN A 104 -22.71 22.55 38.18
CA ASN A 104 -22.48 23.21 36.89
C ASN A 104 -22.28 22.16 35.80
N SER A 105 -22.71 22.45 34.57
CA SER A 105 -22.60 21.51 33.46
C SER A 105 -22.48 22.18 32.10
N SER A 106 -21.98 21.44 31.11
CA SER A 106 -21.97 21.87 29.71
C SER A 106 -22.05 20.67 28.78
N VAL A 107 -22.66 20.87 27.60
CA VAL A 107 -22.67 19.89 26.52
C VAL A 107 -21.27 19.75 25.91
N LEU A 108 -20.96 18.58 25.33
CA LEU A 108 -19.72 18.29 24.63
C LEU A 108 -20.00 17.96 23.16
N ASN A 109 -19.13 18.41 22.24
CA ASN A 109 -19.12 17.91 20.87
C ASN A 109 -18.67 16.44 20.87
N CYS A 110 -19.31 15.56 20.10
CA CYS A 110 -18.85 14.18 19.95
C CYS A 110 -18.15 13.96 18.59
N GLU A 111 -16.94 13.40 18.62
CA GLU A 111 -16.27 12.81 17.45
C GLU A 111 -16.28 11.28 17.59
N PRO A 112 -17.38 10.60 17.23
CA PRO A 112 -17.50 9.15 17.37
C PRO A 112 -16.64 8.38 16.38
N ASP A 113 -16.27 9.03 15.28
CA ASP A 113 -15.45 8.46 14.21
C ASP A 113 -13.93 8.68 14.42
N ALA A 114 -13.52 9.23 15.57
CA ALA A 114 -12.13 9.36 15.97
C ALA A 114 -11.46 8.00 16.25
N GLY A 115 -10.13 7.98 16.20
CA GLY A 115 -9.33 6.77 16.41
C GLY A 115 -7.87 6.93 15.95
N PRO A 116 -7.14 5.81 15.76
CA PRO A 116 -5.78 5.84 15.24
C PRO A 116 -5.71 6.26 13.78
N HIS A 117 -4.55 6.77 13.38
CA HIS A 117 -4.24 7.03 11.98
C HIS A 117 -3.57 5.79 11.35
N ILE A 118 -4.06 5.41 10.17
CA ILE A 118 -3.60 4.24 9.41
C ILE A 118 -2.95 4.75 8.12
N TYR A 119 -1.71 4.30 7.86
CA TYR A 119 -0.96 4.61 6.65
C TYR A 119 -0.55 3.34 5.92
N ILE A 120 -0.39 3.43 4.60
CA ILE A 120 -0.07 2.29 3.73
C ILE A 120 1.09 2.69 2.82
N GLN A 121 2.20 1.96 2.93
CA GLN A 121 3.36 2.02 2.05
C GLN A 121 3.30 0.84 1.07
N THR A 122 3.68 1.03 -0.19
CA THR A 122 3.90 -0.06 -1.15
C THR A 122 5.33 0.02 -1.71
N ASP A 123 5.87 -1.09 -2.24
CA ASP A 123 7.21 -1.04 -2.85
C ASP A 123 7.23 -0.16 -4.10
N ARG A 124 6.14 -0.19 -4.88
CA ARG A 124 5.93 0.63 -6.08
C ARG A 124 4.46 1.04 -6.17
N ALA A 125 4.15 1.97 -7.07
CA ALA A 125 2.77 2.39 -7.35
C ALA A 125 2.20 1.76 -8.63
N ILE A 126 3.05 1.15 -9.47
CA ILE A 126 2.67 0.55 -10.76
C ILE A 126 3.34 -0.82 -10.94
N TYR A 127 2.53 -1.82 -11.25
CA TYR A 127 2.92 -3.22 -11.35
C TYR A 127 2.54 -3.82 -12.72
N LYS A 128 3.36 -4.76 -13.22
CA LYS A 128 2.99 -5.60 -14.38
C LYS A 128 2.20 -6.83 -13.91
N PRO A 129 1.37 -7.44 -14.79
CA PRO A 129 0.90 -8.81 -14.59
C PRO A 129 2.02 -9.78 -14.22
N GLY A 130 1.74 -10.70 -13.30
CA GLY A 130 2.73 -11.66 -12.77
C GLY A 130 3.72 -11.11 -11.74
N GLU A 131 3.76 -9.80 -11.46
CA GLU A 131 4.61 -9.24 -10.41
C GLU A 131 4.02 -9.45 -8.99
N VAL A 132 4.84 -9.19 -7.97
CA VAL A 132 4.42 -9.20 -6.56
C VAL A 132 4.34 -7.77 -6.03
N ILE A 133 3.22 -7.47 -5.38
CA ILE A 133 2.99 -6.26 -4.59
C ILE A 133 3.49 -6.52 -3.18
N ASN A 134 4.47 -5.77 -2.71
CA ASN A 134 4.87 -5.75 -1.30
C ASN A 134 4.32 -4.48 -0.66
N PHE A 135 3.73 -4.60 0.52
CA PHE A 135 3.12 -3.46 1.22
C PHE A 135 3.37 -3.51 2.73
N ARG A 136 3.29 -2.34 3.36
CA ARG A 136 3.31 -2.17 4.81
C ARG A 136 2.10 -1.36 5.25
N VAL A 137 1.48 -1.79 6.34
CA VAL A 137 0.47 -1.03 7.06
C VAL A 137 1.10 -0.51 8.34
N VAL A 138 0.99 0.79 8.60
CA VAL A 138 1.54 1.45 9.79
C VAL A 138 0.39 2.12 10.52
N ILE A 139 0.18 1.79 11.81
CA ILE A 139 -0.93 2.31 12.60
C ILE A 139 -0.40 3.00 13.86
N ILE A 140 -0.73 4.28 14.01
CA ILE A 140 -0.27 5.13 15.13
C ILE A 140 -1.39 5.85 15.86
N ASP A 141 -1.14 6.15 17.13
CA ASP A 141 -1.97 7.02 17.97
C ASP A 141 -1.72 8.52 17.68
N GLU A 142 -2.38 9.39 18.44
CA GLU A 142 -2.19 10.84 18.40
C GLU A 142 -0.77 11.29 18.80
N ASN A 143 -0.09 10.51 19.64
CA ASN A 143 1.26 10.77 20.14
C ASN A 143 2.35 10.22 19.18
N THR A 144 1.95 9.74 18.00
CA THR A 144 2.77 9.04 16.98
C THR A 144 3.33 7.68 17.40
N LYS A 145 2.85 7.08 18.50
CA LYS A 145 3.28 5.81 19.06
C LYS A 145 2.54 4.62 18.41
N PRO A 146 3.08 3.39 18.48
CA PRO A 146 2.40 2.19 18.00
C PRO A 146 0.98 2.06 18.57
N PHE A 147 -0.03 2.03 17.70
CA PHE A 147 -1.40 1.80 18.17
C PHE A 147 -1.58 0.34 18.61
N LYS A 148 -2.14 0.15 19.80
CA LYS A 148 -2.38 -1.16 20.42
C LYS A 148 -3.88 -1.40 20.53
N THR A 149 -4.35 -2.51 19.97
CA THR A 149 -5.75 -2.94 20.05
C THR A 149 -5.85 -4.45 20.05
N SER A 150 -6.91 -4.96 20.69
CA SER A 150 -7.36 -6.35 20.58
C SER A 150 -8.38 -6.57 19.45
N GLU A 151 -8.88 -5.49 18.83
CA GLU A 151 -9.84 -5.58 17.73
C GLU A 151 -9.17 -6.12 16.45
N PRO A 152 -9.79 -7.09 15.74
CA PRO A 152 -9.20 -7.62 14.52
C PRO A 152 -9.00 -6.56 13.43
N ILE A 153 -7.75 -6.45 12.98
CA ILE A 153 -7.36 -5.64 11.82
C ILE A 153 -7.51 -6.52 10.56
N GLU A 154 -8.11 -5.95 9.52
CA GLU A 154 -8.27 -6.58 8.21
C GLU A 154 -7.69 -5.71 7.10
N VAL A 155 -6.99 -6.35 6.15
CA VAL A 155 -6.52 -5.73 4.90
C VAL A 155 -7.15 -6.44 3.72
N GLU A 156 -7.97 -5.72 2.98
CA GLU A 156 -8.69 -6.17 1.79
C GLU A 156 -8.00 -5.61 0.54
N ILE A 157 -7.69 -6.47 -0.43
CA ILE A 157 -7.17 -6.06 -1.74
C ILE A 157 -8.29 -6.24 -2.77
N LEU A 158 -8.58 -5.17 -3.53
CA LEU A 158 -9.62 -5.11 -4.55
C LEU A 158 -9.01 -4.88 -5.94
N ASP A 159 -9.56 -5.53 -6.97
CA ASP A 159 -9.24 -5.22 -8.37
C ASP A 159 -9.96 -3.96 -8.88
N SER A 160 -9.68 -3.60 -10.13
CA SER A 160 -10.32 -2.47 -10.85
C SER A 160 -11.83 -2.64 -11.11
N ASN A 161 -12.40 -3.82 -10.85
CA ASN A 161 -13.85 -4.09 -10.89
C ASN A 161 -14.48 -4.11 -9.49
N GLY A 162 -13.70 -3.92 -8.42
CA GLY A 162 -14.16 -4.02 -7.03
C GLY A 162 -14.32 -5.46 -6.50
N ASN A 163 -13.82 -6.47 -7.23
CA ASN A 163 -13.76 -7.84 -6.72
C ASN A 163 -12.73 -7.94 -5.60
N ARG A 164 -12.99 -8.74 -4.56
CA ARG A 164 -11.98 -9.04 -3.53
C ARG A 164 -11.00 -10.09 -4.03
N ILE A 165 -9.74 -9.67 -4.17
CA ILE A 165 -8.59 -10.44 -4.65
C ILE A 165 -7.88 -11.15 -3.50
N ASN A 166 -7.69 -10.48 -2.37
CA ASN A 166 -7.13 -11.10 -1.16
C ASN A 166 -7.72 -10.46 0.11
N LEU A 167 -7.67 -11.18 1.23
CA LEU A 167 -8.10 -10.73 2.55
C LEU A 167 -7.13 -11.27 3.61
N PHE A 168 -6.35 -10.38 4.21
CA PHE A 168 -5.58 -10.67 5.41
C PHE A 168 -6.44 -10.30 6.63
N SER A 169 -6.85 -11.29 7.42
CA SER A 169 -7.63 -11.09 8.66
C SER A 169 -6.81 -11.47 9.90
N ASN A 170 -7.19 -10.91 11.06
CA ASN A 170 -6.55 -11.16 12.35
C ASN A 170 -5.05 -10.81 12.36
N ILE A 171 -4.70 -9.70 11.70
CA ILE A 171 -3.32 -9.20 11.61
C ILE A 171 -2.77 -8.86 13.00
N VAL A 172 -1.56 -9.34 13.27
CA VAL A 172 -0.73 -8.91 14.42
C VAL A 172 0.24 -7.84 13.93
N LEU A 173 0.36 -6.75 14.68
CA LEU A 173 1.30 -5.66 14.41
C LEU A 173 2.62 -5.88 15.17
N ALA A 174 3.75 -5.89 14.48
CA ALA A 174 5.07 -5.77 15.08
C ALA A 174 5.40 -4.28 15.24
N ASN A 175 5.41 -3.78 16.48
CA ASN A 175 5.55 -2.34 16.80
C ASN A 175 4.60 -1.46 15.96
N GLY A 176 3.31 -1.80 15.85
CA GLY A 176 2.36 -1.00 15.06
C GLY A 176 2.48 -1.17 13.53
N ILE A 177 3.34 -2.06 13.03
CA ILE A 177 3.58 -2.31 11.60
C ILE A 177 3.14 -3.74 11.23
N PHE A 178 2.48 -3.88 10.07
CA PHE A 178 2.25 -5.17 9.40
C PHE A 178 2.88 -5.16 8.01
N GLU A 179 3.51 -6.27 7.60
CA GLU A 179 4.16 -6.44 6.31
C GLU A 179 3.44 -7.53 5.50
N GLY A 180 2.94 -7.19 4.32
CA GLY A 180 2.12 -8.06 3.48
C GLY A 180 2.61 -8.17 2.04
N LYS A 181 2.24 -9.27 1.38
CA LYS A 181 2.62 -9.57 -0.02
C LYS A 181 1.45 -10.15 -0.79
N CYS A 182 1.20 -9.66 -2.00
CA CYS A 182 0.17 -10.18 -2.90
C CYS A 182 0.78 -10.48 -4.28
N HIS A 183 0.57 -11.69 -4.80
CA HIS A 183 1.03 -12.08 -6.13
C HIS A 183 -0.07 -11.75 -7.14
N ILE A 184 0.27 -10.99 -8.18
CA ILE A 184 -0.66 -10.68 -9.28
C ILE A 184 -0.71 -11.87 -10.24
N SER A 185 -1.89 -12.23 -10.75
CA SER A 185 -1.99 -13.28 -11.78
C SER A 185 -1.31 -12.88 -13.10
N LYS A 186 -1.10 -13.84 -14.01
CA LYS A 186 -0.57 -13.55 -15.36
C LYS A 186 -1.55 -12.78 -16.24
N TYR A 187 -2.85 -12.90 -15.96
CA TYR A 187 -3.93 -12.26 -16.72
C TYR A 187 -4.93 -11.58 -15.76
N PRO A 188 -4.53 -10.48 -15.09
CA PRO A 188 -5.37 -9.74 -14.16
C PRO A 188 -6.24 -8.71 -14.91
N PRO A 189 -7.37 -8.28 -14.33
CA PRO A 189 -8.00 -7.02 -14.73
C PRO A 189 -7.03 -5.85 -14.58
N LEU A 190 -6.77 -5.12 -15.67
CA LEU A 190 -5.88 -3.95 -15.67
C LEU A 190 -6.59 -2.71 -15.09
N GLY A 191 -5.81 -1.70 -14.70
CA GLY A 191 -6.28 -0.43 -14.15
C GLY A 191 -5.96 -0.26 -12.65
N GLU A 192 -6.65 0.69 -12.00
CA GLU A 192 -6.46 1.00 -10.58
C GLU A 192 -7.05 -0.10 -9.68
N TRP A 193 -6.18 -0.77 -8.95
CA TRP A 193 -6.50 -1.65 -7.83
C TRP A 193 -6.40 -0.87 -6.51
N SER A 194 -6.94 -1.42 -5.42
CA SER A 194 -6.81 -0.77 -4.11
C SER A 194 -6.53 -1.72 -2.95
N ILE A 195 -5.67 -1.26 -2.04
CA ILE A 195 -5.40 -1.87 -0.73
C ILE A 195 -6.17 -1.05 0.30
N LYS A 196 -7.09 -1.71 1.00
CA LYS A 196 -8.02 -1.10 1.96
C LYS A 196 -7.78 -1.72 3.33
N VAL A 197 -7.62 -0.88 4.35
CA VAL A 197 -7.37 -1.31 5.73
C VAL A 197 -8.53 -0.88 6.62
N THR A 198 -9.03 -1.79 7.45
CA THR A 198 -10.09 -1.52 8.42
C THR A 198 -9.81 -2.22 9.74
N ILE A 199 -9.97 -1.53 10.87
CA ILE A 199 -9.96 -2.14 12.20
C ILE A 199 -11.42 -2.37 12.61
N LYS A 200 -11.76 -3.56 13.12
CA LYS A 200 -13.12 -3.83 13.64
C LYS A 200 -13.39 -2.98 14.89
N GLY A 201 -14.68 -2.75 15.18
CA GLY A 201 -15.12 -1.78 16.20
C GLY A 201 -14.97 -0.30 15.80
N HIS A 202 -13.78 0.09 15.35
CA HIS A 202 -13.39 1.47 15.03
C HIS A 202 -13.97 2.00 13.70
N SER A 203 -13.98 3.34 13.55
CA SER A 203 -14.27 4.02 12.28
C SER A 203 -13.03 4.29 11.42
N SER A 204 -11.82 4.22 11.99
CA SER A 204 -10.55 4.40 11.27
C SER A 204 -10.36 3.41 10.12
N LYS A 205 -10.15 3.94 8.92
CA LYS A 205 -9.93 3.18 7.68
C LYS A 205 -8.91 3.89 6.80
N ALA A 206 -8.16 3.15 6.01
CA ALA A 206 -7.26 3.69 5.00
C ALA A 206 -7.46 3.02 3.64
N LEU A 207 -7.09 3.74 2.58
CA LEU A 207 -7.14 3.28 1.19
C LEU A 207 -5.88 3.75 0.46
N LYS A 208 -5.23 2.85 -0.27
CA LYS A 208 -4.09 3.13 -1.17
C LYS A 208 -4.41 2.54 -2.53
N THR A 209 -4.36 3.35 -3.59
CA THR A 209 -4.50 2.84 -4.96
C THR A 209 -3.14 2.47 -5.53
N ILE A 210 -3.12 1.48 -6.42
CA ILE A 210 -1.96 1.04 -7.21
C ILE A 210 -2.45 0.67 -8.61
N SER A 211 -1.62 0.89 -9.62
CA SER A 211 -1.99 0.63 -11.02
C SER A 211 -1.43 -0.72 -11.50
N ILE A 212 -2.25 -1.55 -12.13
CA ILE A 212 -1.79 -2.76 -12.83
C ILE A 212 -1.93 -2.56 -14.34
N GLN A 213 -0.79 -2.49 -15.03
CA GLN A 213 -0.72 -2.21 -16.47
C GLN A 213 0.60 -2.69 -17.07
N MET A 214 0.64 -2.84 -18.40
CA MET A 214 1.91 -2.97 -19.12
C MET A 214 2.56 -1.59 -19.22
N TYR A 215 3.86 -1.51 -18.90
CA TYR A 215 4.66 -0.29 -18.97
C TYR A 215 6.13 -0.61 -19.25
N GLU A 216 6.90 0.40 -19.61
CA GLU A 216 8.36 0.36 -19.70
C GLU A 216 8.95 1.41 -18.76
N LEU A 217 10.20 1.21 -18.33
CA LEU A 217 10.88 2.20 -17.51
C LEU A 217 11.38 3.34 -18.42
N PRO A 218 11.07 4.62 -18.12
CA PRO A 218 11.49 5.74 -18.97
C PRO A 218 13.01 5.77 -19.11
N LYS A 219 13.49 5.94 -20.35
CA LYS A 219 14.94 5.97 -20.65
C LYS A 219 15.62 7.17 -19.98
N PHE A 220 14.90 8.29 -19.88
CA PHE A 220 15.31 9.51 -19.22
C PHE A 220 14.09 10.26 -18.66
N ALA A 221 14.32 11.27 -17.82
CA ALA A 221 13.28 12.18 -17.34
C ALA A 221 13.56 13.63 -17.81
N VAL A 222 12.50 14.42 -18.01
CA VAL A 222 12.60 15.84 -18.36
C VAL A 222 12.34 16.70 -17.12
N TYR A 223 13.28 17.58 -16.82
CA TYR A 223 13.29 18.47 -15.67
C TYR A 223 13.04 19.90 -16.12
N ILE A 224 12.30 20.65 -15.29
CA ILE A 224 12.02 22.07 -15.47
C ILE A 224 12.23 22.75 -14.12
N GLU A 225 13.29 23.53 -13.99
CA GLU A 225 13.65 24.30 -12.80
C GLU A 225 13.29 25.77 -13.04
N GLY A 226 12.48 26.37 -12.16
CA GLY A 226 11.98 27.74 -12.34
C GLY A 226 11.35 28.27 -11.07
N GLU A 227 11.03 29.55 -11.06
CA GLU A 227 10.30 30.18 -9.95
C GLU A 227 8.81 29.86 -10.04
N ARG A 228 8.22 29.38 -8.94
CA ARG A 228 6.78 29.06 -8.86
C ARG A 228 5.91 30.28 -8.62
N GLU A 229 6.49 31.38 -8.16
CA GLU A 229 5.78 32.59 -7.73
C GLU A 229 6.40 33.80 -8.45
N VAL A 230 5.80 34.21 -9.57
CA VAL A 230 6.35 35.27 -10.45
C VAL A 230 5.42 36.47 -10.48
N THR A 231 5.97 37.69 -10.44
CA THR A 231 5.18 38.92 -10.56
C THR A 231 5.01 39.35 -12.03
N ILE A 232 3.78 39.69 -12.43
CA ILE A 232 3.42 40.12 -13.79
C ILE A 232 4.20 41.38 -14.21
N ALA A 233 4.46 42.29 -13.28
CA ALA A 233 5.27 43.50 -13.49
C ALA A 233 6.76 43.24 -13.76
N ASP A 234 7.24 42.00 -13.66
CA ASP A 234 8.60 41.61 -14.06
C ASP A 234 8.63 41.15 -15.53
N GLY A 235 7.46 41.00 -16.17
CA GLY A 235 7.28 40.82 -17.62
C GLY A 235 7.69 39.46 -18.20
N ILE A 236 8.40 38.63 -17.43
CA ILE A 236 8.96 37.35 -17.90
C ILE A 236 8.82 36.21 -16.88
N VAL A 237 8.54 35.00 -17.38
CA VAL A 237 8.68 33.74 -16.63
C VAL A 237 9.93 33.03 -17.13
N LYS A 238 10.88 32.72 -16.24
CA LYS A 238 12.14 32.03 -16.57
C LYS A 238 12.14 30.58 -16.09
N ALA A 239 12.73 29.69 -16.88
CA ALA A 239 13.03 28.33 -16.44
C ALA A 239 14.29 27.75 -17.11
N LYS A 240 14.89 26.75 -16.48
CA LYS A 240 15.92 25.88 -17.02
C LYS A 240 15.30 24.52 -17.33
N VAL A 241 15.50 24.03 -18.55
CA VAL A 241 14.85 22.82 -19.07
C VAL A 241 15.90 21.86 -19.61
N TYR A 242 15.86 20.60 -19.19
CA TYR A 242 16.80 19.57 -19.64
C TYR A 242 16.23 18.15 -19.50
N GLY A 243 16.71 17.23 -20.34
CA GLY A 243 16.57 15.79 -20.11
C GLY A 243 17.75 15.25 -19.31
N LYS A 244 17.51 14.30 -18.39
CA LYS A 244 18.57 13.57 -17.69
C LYS A 244 18.28 12.07 -17.60
N TYR A 245 19.26 11.25 -17.96
CA TYR A 245 19.24 9.80 -17.78
C TYR A 245 19.35 9.41 -16.29
N PRO A 246 18.95 8.17 -15.88
CA PRO A 246 19.08 7.67 -14.50
C PRO A 246 20.51 7.63 -13.96
N PHE A 247 21.49 7.60 -14.87
CA PHE A 247 22.93 7.62 -14.62
C PHE A 247 23.53 9.05 -14.68
N ASP A 248 22.70 10.07 -14.47
CA ASP A 248 23.06 11.48 -14.27
C ASP A 248 23.73 12.20 -15.45
N ARG A 249 23.50 11.72 -16.69
CA ARG A 249 23.91 12.42 -17.93
C ARG A 249 22.77 13.18 -18.59
N TYR A 250 23.09 14.29 -19.26
CA TYR A 250 22.13 15.03 -20.07
C TYR A 250 21.78 14.28 -21.35
N VAL A 251 20.56 14.49 -21.83
CA VAL A 251 20.01 13.86 -23.03
C VAL A 251 20.21 14.79 -24.22
N GLU A 252 20.87 14.32 -25.27
CA GLU A 252 20.93 15.03 -26.55
C GLU A 252 19.65 14.79 -27.35
N GLY A 253 19.03 15.85 -27.88
CA GLY A 253 17.74 15.72 -28.54
C GLY A 253 17.03 17.01 -28.96
N ASN A 254 15.85 16.85 -29.55
CA ASN A 254 14.98 17.95 -29.97
C ASN A 254 14.03 18.31 -28.83
N LEU A 255 14.17 19.50 -28.26
CA LEU A 255 13.38 20.02 -27.14
C LEU A 255 12.33 21.02 -27.64
N THR A 256 11.06 20.74 -27.39
CA THR A 256 9.96 21.72 -27.51
C THR A 256 9.52 22.16 -26.10
N VAL A 257 9.42 23.46 -25.87
CA VAL A 257 8.92 24.02 -24.60
C VAL A 257 7.75 24.96 -24.88
N GLN A 258 6.64 24.75 -24.19
CA GLN A 258 5.39 25.50 -24.38
C GLN A 258 4.92 26.11 -23.06
N LEU A 259 4.36 27.32 -23.11
CA LEU A 259 3.61 27.93 -22.01
C LEU A 259 2.11 27.74 -22.25
N LYS A 260 1.37 27.26 -21.24
CA LYS A 260 -0.06 26.96 -21.29
C LYS A 260 -0.80 27.57 -20.09
N SER A 261 -2.13 27.58 -20.13
CA SER A 261 -2.97 27.88 -18.97
C SER A 261 -4.24 27.03 -19.03
N ILE A 262 -4.83 26.68 -17.88
CA ILE A 262 -6.02 25.82 -17.74
C ILE A 262 -7.20 26.26 -18.63
N ARG A 263 -7.27 27.55 -18.99
CA ARG A 263 -8.35 28.13 -19.80
C ARG A 263 -8.17 28.01 -21.32
N SER A 264 -7.05 27.44 -21.81
CA SER A 264 -6.76 27.28 -23.24
C SER A 264 -6.15 25.90 -23.51
N PRO A 265 -6.68 25.11 -24.46
CA PRO A 265 -6.04 23.86 -24.89
C PRO A 265 -4.76 24.12 -25.70
N ASP A 266 -4.71 25.25 -26.42
CA ASP A 266 -3.58 25.65 -27.24
C ASP A 266 -2.44 26.25 -26.40
N ALA A 267 -1.21 26.09 -26.87
CA ALA A 267 -0.03 26.74 -26.30
C ALA A 267 -0.12 28.26 -26.50
N LEU A 268 0.02 29.02 -25.40
CA LEU A 268 0.08 30.48 -25.41
C LEU A 268 1.37 30.96 -26.09
N MET A 269 2.47 30.20 -25.91
CA MET A 269 3.78 30.40 -26.54
C MET A 269 4.47 29.05 -26.72
N GLU A 270 5.31 28.92 -27.73
CA GLU A 270 6.14 27.75 -28.01
C GLU A 270 7.56 28.16 -28.40
N MET A 271 8.54 27.37 -27.98
CA MET A 271 9.95 27.46 -28.35
C MET A 271 10.50 26.08 -28.70
N LYS A 272 11.44 26.01 -29.65
CA LYS A 272 12.07 24.76 -30.10
C LYS A 272 13.58 24.91 -30.15
N PHE A 273 14.29 23.90 -29.64
CA PHE A 273 15.74 23.88 -29.50
C PHE A 273 16.29 22.49 -29.83
N ASN A 274 17.52 22.43 -30.35
CA ASN A 274 18.29 21.20 -30.32
C ASN A 274 19.24 21.32 -29.12
N THR A 275 19.17 20.40 -28.16
CA THR A 275 19.95 20.49 -26.91
C THR A 275 20.90 19.32 -26.72
N THR A 276 22.01 19.59 -26.04
CA THR A 276 22.97 18.62 -25.48
C THR A 276 23.06 18.72 -23.94
N ASN A 277 22.36 19.68 -23.33
CA ASN A 277 22.58 20.12 -21.94
C ASN A 277 21.32 20.87 -21.42
N ILE A 278 21.50 21.79 -20.46
CA ILE A 278 20.48 22.73 -19.99
C ILE A 278 20.19 23.82 -21.02
N VAL A 279 18.91 24.01 -21.33
CA VAL A 279 18.38 25.16 -22.08
C VAL A 279 17.71 26.13 -21.10
N GLU A 280 18.05 27.41 -21.17
CA GLU A 280 17.34 28.46 -20.42
C GLU A 280 16.28 29.11 -21.32
N VAL A 281 15.05 29.25 -20.81
CA VAL A 281 13.89 29.77 -21.55
C VAL A 281 13.25 30.95 -20.81
N GLU A 282 12.79 31.95 -21.57
CA GLU A 282 12.14 33.16 -21.03
C GLU A 282 10.84 33.47 -21.78
N PHE A 283 9.69 33.22 -21.16
CA PHE A 283 8.38 33.54 -21.74
C PHE A 283 7.94 34.95 -21.34
N LYS A 284 7.70 35.83 -22.32
CA LYS A 284 7.22 37.20 -22.08
C LYS A 284 5.72 37.23 -21.77
N ILE A 285 5.37 37.57 -20.53
CA ILE A 285 3.99 37.54 -20.04
C ILE A 285 3.23 38.87 -20.16
N ASP A 286 3.89 39.94 -20.66
CA ASP A 286 3.34 41.29 -20.85
C ASP A 286 1.98 41.35 -21.59
N LYS A 287 1.68 40.34 -22.41
CA LYS A 287 0.50 40.26 -23.28
C LYS A 287 -0.55 39.24 -22.81
N LEU A 288 -0.36 38.60 -21.65
CA LEU A 288 -1.35 37.67 -21.11
C LEU A 288 -2.61 38.42 -20.64
N SER A 289 -3.76 37.78 -20.79
CA SER A 289 -5.01 38.32 -20.25
C SER A 289 -4.95 38.40 -18.73
N GLU A 290 -5.37 39.53 -18.16
CA GLU A 290 -5.44 39.76 -16.70
C GLU A 290 -6.20 38.67 -15.90
N ARG A 291 -7.01 37.85 -16.57
CA ARG A 291 -7.77 36.73 -16.00
C ARG A 291 -6.94 35.45 -15.81
N ILE A 292 -5.67 35.46 -16.21
CA ILE A 292 -4.72 34.36 -16.05
C ILE A 292 -3.88 34.61 -14.78
N ASN A 293 -4.10 33.78 -13.76
CA ASN A 293 -3.39 33.78 -12.49
C ASN A 293 -2.42 32.59 -12.33
N THR A 294 -2.47 31.62 -13.24
CA THR A 294 -1.63 30.42 -13.23
C THR A 294 -1.29 30.02 -14.66
N VAL A 295 -0.02 29.70 -14.91
CA VAL A 295 0.50 29.20 -16.18
C VAL A 295 1.36 27.95 -15.95
N PHE A 296 1.49 27.14 -16.99
CA PHE A 296 2.19 25.87 -16.96
C PHE A 296 3.25 25.83 -18.05
N ILE A 297 4.49 25.54 -17.67
CA ILE A 297 5.57 25.24 -18.61
C ILE A 297 5.52 23.74 -18.87
N THR A 298 5.21 23.33 -20.10
CA THR A 298 5.35 21.93 -20.54
C THR A 298 6.55 21.81 -21.46
N ALA A 299 7.45 20.88 -21.14
CA ALA A 299 8.60 20.52 -21.97
C ALA A 299 8.41 19.13 -22.57
N GLU A 300 8.87 18.93 -23.80
CA GLU A 300 8.82 17.69 -24.55
C GLU A 300 10.15 17.50 -25.26
N LEU A 301 10.87 16.41 -24.93
CA LEU A 301 12.20 16.13 -25.43
C LEU A 301 12.23 14.79 -26.15
N GLN A 302 12.65 14.82 -27.41
CA GLN A 302 12.92 13.65 -28.23
C GLN A 302 14.41 13.33 -28.23
N GLU A 303 14.81 12.15 -27.72
CA GLU A 303 16.19 11.66 -27.74
C GLU A 303 16.69 11.42 -29.17
N LYS A 304 17.87 11.96 -29.48
CA LYS A 304 18.51 11.91 -30.80
C LYS A 304 18.71 10.48 -31.34
N ASN A 305 19.17 9.57 -30.48
CA ASN A 305 19.65 8.24 -30.91
C ASN A 305 18.52 7.21 -31.05
N THR A 306 17.40 7.37 -30.35
CA THR A 306 16.28 6.39 -30.32
C THR A 306 14.98 6.95 -30.89
N GLY A 307 14.85 8.28 -31.01
CA GLY A 307 13.58 8.95 -31.29
C GLY A 307 12.56 8.94 -30.15
N VAL A 308 12.88 8.39 -28.96
CA VAL A 308 11.99 8.29 -27.80
C VAL A 308 11.69 9.67 -27.21
N ILE A 309 10.42 9.91 -26.88
CA ILE A 309 9.92 11.20 -26.39
C ILE A 309 9.48 11.09 -24.93
N HIS A 310 10.00 11.96 -24.07
CA HIS A 310 9.49 12.16 -22.71
C HIS A 310 9.10 13.62 -22.45
N LYS A 311 8.26 13.87 -21.44
CA LYS A 311 7.67 15.18 -21.16
C LYS A 311 7.84 15.57 -19.68
N GLY A 312 7.87 16.88 -19.42
CA GLY A 312 7.95 17.49 -18.09
C GLY A 312 6.92 18.62 -17.94
N LEU A 313 6.57 18.94 -16.69
CA LEU A 313 5.57 19.95 -16.33
C LEU A 313 6.05 20.78 -15.12
N HIS A 314 5.87 22.10 -15.17
CA HIS A 314 6.09 23.02 -14.06
C HIS A 314 4.94 24.03 -13.99
N GLU A 315 4.44 24.29 -12.78
CA GLU A 315 3.33 25.23 -12.51
C GLU A 315 3.88 26.54 -11.92
N VAL A 316 3.39 27.68 -12.43
CA VAL A 316 3.80 29.02 -12.01
C VAL A 316 2.56 29.88 -11.72
N THR A 317 2.48 30.39 -10.49
CA THR A 317 1.52 31.39 -10.04
C THR A 317 1.96 32.78 -10.51
N LEU A 318 1.02 33.57 -11.05
CA LEU A 318 1.26 34.93 -11.53
C LEU A 318 0.63 35.96 -10.58
N HIS A 319 1.48 36.73 -9.90
CA HIS A 319 1.08 37.77 -8.96
C HIS A 319 0.99 39.13 -9.65
N ARG A 320 -0.11 39.85 -9.43
CA ARG A 320 -0.26 41.24 -9.90
C ARG A 320 0.66 42.19 -9.14
N GLU A 321 0.81 41.93 -7.84
CA GLU A 321 1.61 42.71 -6.92
C GLU A 321 3.09 42.28 -6.94
N ARG A 322 4.03 43.22 -6.79
CA ARG A 322 5.46 42.88 -6.65
C ARG A 322 5.84 42.45 -5.23
N TYR A 323 5.12 42.97 -4.24
CA TYR A 323 5.41 42.69 -2.84
C TYR A 323 4.18 42.16 -2.11
N ARG A 324 4.38 41.08 -1.36
CA ARG A 324 3.42 40.59 -0.38
C ARG A 324 3.57 41.41 0.90
N ILE A 325 2.58 42.25 1.17
CA ILE A 325 2.44 42.98 2.44
C ILE A 325 1.57 42.14 3.38
N SER A 326 1.95 42.09 4.66
CA SER A 326 1.21 41.39 5.73
C SER A 326 1.39 42.09 7.06
N VAL A 327 0.29 42.39 7.76
CA VAL A 327 0.32 42.78 9.18
C VAL A 327 0.12 41.51 10.01
N ASP A 328 1.00 41.29 10.98
CA ASP A 328 0.83 40.24 11.99
C ASP A 328 0.00 40.80 13.15
N SER A 329 -1.03 40.07 13.60
CA SER A 329 -1.86 40.44 14.75
C SER A 329 -1.02 40.65 16.01
N ASP A 330 0.02 39.83 16.17
CA ASP A 330 0.86 39.79 17.37
C ASP A 330 1.87 40.97 17.38
N SER A 331 1.94 41.73 16.27
CA SER A 331 2.72 42.96 16.17
C SER A 331 1.99 44.25 16.58
N ILE A 332 0.68 44.17 16.80
CA ILE A 332 -0.17 45.33 17.11
C ILE A 332 -0.04 45.64 18.62
N GLU A 333 0.52 46.79 18.95
CA GLU A 333 0.58 47.27 20.34
C GLU A 333 -0.64 48.13 20.68
N PHE A 334 -1.19 47.91 21.88
CA PHE A 334 -2.37 48.62 22.38
C PHE A 334 -2.05 49.43 23.64
N GLN A 335 -2.41 50.71 23.63
CA GLN A 335 -2.32 51.65 24.76
C GLN A 335 -3.75 52.09 25.14
N ASN A 336 -4.08 52.04 26.44
CA ASN A 336 -5.41 52.38 26.97
C ASN A 336 -6.57 51.68 26.22
N GLY A 337 -6.38 50.40 25.86
CA GLY A 337 -7.34 49.57 25.12
C GLY A 337 -7.39 49.80 23.60
N ARG A 338 -6.77 50.86 23.07
CA ARG A 338 -6.79 51.21 21.64
C ARG A 338 -5.48 50.82 20.95
N PRO A 339 -5.49 50.37 19.69
CA PRO A 339 -4.25 50.12 18.94
C PRO A 339 -3.56 51.47 18.69
N TYR A 340 -2.26 51.54 18.96
CA TYR A 340 -1.48 52.78 18.76
C TYR A 340 -0.18 52.54 17.99
N ARG A 341 0.26 51.27 17.88
CA ARG A 341 1.35 50.84 16.98
C ARG A 341 1.03 49.50 16.33
N LEU A 342 1.66 49.23 15.19
CA LEU A 342 1.65 47.94 14.51
C LEU A 342 2.88 47.80 13.60
N LYS A 343 3.21 46.58 13.16
CA LYS A 343 4.18 46.36 12.09
C LYS A 343 3.53 45.82 10.83
N ALA A 344 3.76 46.49 9.70
CA ALA A 344 3.51 45.91 8.38
C ALA A 344 4.81 45.27 7.87
N LYS A 345 4.81 43.95 7.69
CA LYS A 345 5.90 43.24 7.03
C LYS A 345 5.72 43.28 5.53
N VAL A 346 6.81 43.49 4.80
CA VAL A 346 6.87 43.50 3.33
C VAL A 346 7.89 42.45 2.87
N SER A 347 7.48 41.60 1.96
CA SER A 347 8.25 40.45 1.47
C SER A 347 8.05 40.25 -0.03
N HIS A 348 8.99 39.58 -0.68
CA HIS A 348 8.75 39.00 -2.01
C HIS A 348 7.83 37.78 -1.89
N TRP A 349 7.15 37.40 -2.98
CA TRP A 349 6.22 36.25 -2.96
C TRP A 349 6.89 34.90 -2.64
N ASN A 350 8.17 34.75 -2.99
CA ASN A 350 9.02 33.63 -2.57
C ASN A 350 9.44 33.66 -1.09
N GLY A 351 8.98 34.63 -0.30
CA GLY A 351 9.25 34.77 1.14
C GLY A 351 10.52 35.56 1.48
N SER A 352 11.34 35.94 0.50
CA SER A 352 12.59 36.69 0.74
C SER A 352 12.35 38.14 1.20
N LEU A 353 13.34 38.71 1.90
CA LEU A 353 13.27 40.02 2.52
C LEU A 353 13.47 41.17 1.51
N VAL A 354 12.62 42.19 1.57
CA VAL A 354 12.78 43.41 0.77
C VAL A 354 13.88 44.29 1.39
N GLN A 355 14.88 44.64 0.59
CA GLN A 355 16.05 45.42 1.04
C GLN A 355 15.91 46.94 0.89
N ASP A 356 14.86 47.43 0.22
CA ASP A 356 14.63 48.87 0.04
C ASP A 356 14.13 49.52 1.35
N ARG A 357 15.04 50.23 2.02
CA ARG A 357 14.76 51.04 3.22
C ARG A 357 14.56 52.53 2.90
N THR A 358 14.53 52.90 1.62
CA THR A 358 14.42 54.29 1.15
C THR A 358 13.00 54.64 0.72
N THR A 359 12.22 53.68 0.24
CA THR A 359 10.77 53.82 0.08
C THR A 359 10.08 53.65 1.43
N PRO A 360 9.24 54.59 1.89
CA PRO A 360 8.39 54.37 3.04
C PRO A 360 7.17 53.51 2.65
N VAL A 361 6.85 52.50 3.47
CA VAL A 361 5.50 51.94 3.53
C VAL A 361 4.58 53.06 4.01
N ARG A 362 3.42 53.19 3.37
CA ARG A 362 2.37 54.15 3.76
C ARG A 362 1.18 53.39 4.29
N MET A 363 0.62 53.84 5.41
CA MET A 363 -0.64 53.31 5.95
C MET A 363 -1.67 54.44 5.87
N HIS A 364 -2.67 54.26 5.02
CA HIS A 364 -3.83 55.15 4.96
C HIS A 364 -4.85 54.63 5.97
N TYR A 365 -5.23 55.48 6.93
CA TYR A 365 -6.19 55.13 7.98
C TYR A 365 -6.99 56.39 8.37
N HIS A 366 -8.32 56.30 8.27
CA HIS A 366 -9.21 57.45 8.30
C HIS A 366 -8.81 58.51 7.25
N SER A 367 -8.62 59.78 7.64
CA SER A 367 -8.10 60.86 6.79
C SER A 367 -6.57 60.86 6.63
N GLU A 368 -5.86 60.08 7.45
CA GLU A 368 -4.42 60.26 7.67
C GLU A 368 -3.55 59.27 6.89
N ILE A 369 -2.35 59.73 6.52
CA ILE A 369 -1.36 58.94 5.78
C ILE A 369 -0.07 58.84 6.61
N TYR A 370 -0.01 57.80 7.43
CA TYR A 370 1.17 57.46 8.22
C TYR A 370 2.25 56.85 7.32
N LYS A 371 3.53 57.02 7.68
CA LYS A 371 4.69 56.57 6.89
C LYS A 371 5.75 55.94 7.79
N ALA A 372 6.27 54.78 7.39
CA ALA A 372 7.33 54.08 8.10
C ALA A 372 8.25 53.33 7.12
N PHE A 373 9.53 53.20 7.45
CA PHE A 373 10.54 52.53 6.63
C PHE A 373 10.78 51.09 7.11
N LEU A 374 11.28 50.22 6.22
CA LEU A 374 11.57 48.82 6.55
C LEU A 374 12.84 48.67 7.40
N ASP A 375 12.76 47.85 8.46
CA ASP A 375 13.90 47.43 9.27
C ASP A 375 14.67 46.23 8.67
N ASP A 376 15.65 45.68 9.39
CA ASP A 376 16.44 44.51 8.98
C ASP A 376 15.63 43.23 8.70
N LYS A 377 14.35 43.18 9.10
CA LYS A 377 13.43 42.05 8.93
C LYS A 377 12.38 42.30 7.84
N GLY A 378 12.45 43.43 7.15
CA GLY A 378 11.41 43.88 6.22
C GLY A 378 10.14 44.33 6.95
N GLU A 379 10.23 44.83 8.18
CA GLU A 379 9.08 45.27 8.98
C GLU A 379 9.08 46.79 9.13
N ALA A 380 7.97 47.46 8.75
CA ALA A 380 7.75 48.88 8.99
C ALA A 380 6.87 49.10 10.23
N LEU A 381 7.42 49.74 11.26
CA LEU A 381 6.71 50.08 12.50
C LEU A 381 5.94 51.40 12.34
N PHE A 382 4.61 51.31 12.39
CA PHE A 382 3.73 52.47 12.43
C PHE A 382 3.39 52.84 13.87
N GLN A 383 3.29 54.14 14.15
CA GLN A 383 2.60 54.69 15.32
C GLN A 383 1.53 55.65 14.82
N PHE A 384 0.31 55.54 15.37
CA PHE A 384 -0.87 56.23 14.84
C PHE A 384 -1.90 56.53 15.93
N GLU A 385 -2.79 57.50 15.66
CA GLU A 385 -3.97 57.75 16.49
C GLU A 385 -5.15 56.92 15.99
N HIS A 386 -5.97 56.44 16.93
CA HIS A 386 -7.04 55.48 16.66
C HIS A 386 -8.40 56.16 16.49
N HIS A 387 -9.03 55.92 15.34
CA HIS A 387 -10.28 56.55 14.89
C HIS A 387 -11.45 55.54 14.71
N GLY A 388 -11.37 54.37 15.34
CA GLY A 388 -12.41 53.33 15.29
C GLY A 388 -12.35 52.43 14.04
N PHE A 389 -13.52 51.87 13.70
CA PHE A 389 -13.73 50.76 12.76
C PHE A 389 -13.50 51.16 11.28
N VAL A 390 -12.26 51.49 10.94
CA VAL A 390 -11.82 51.89 9.59
C VAL A 390 -10.76 50.92 9.07
N TYR A 391 -10.83 50.59 7.79
CA TYR A 391 -9.83 49.77 7.11
C TYR A 391 -8.45 50.43 7.16
N HIS A 392 -7.41 49.62 7.28
CA HIS A 392 -6.02 50.08 7.22
C HIS A 392 -5.46 49.68 5.87
N GLU A 393 -5.27 50.64 4.97
CA GLU A 393 -4.72 50.35 3.64
C GLU A 393 -3.21 50.59 3.62
N PHE A 394 -2.44 49.50 3.49
CA PHE A 394 -0.98 49.55 3.41
C PHE A 394 -0.54 49.58 1.96
N TYR A 395 0.32 50.53 1.63
CA TYR A 395 0.91 50.72 0.32
C TYR A 395 2.44 50.68 0.42
N PHE A 396 3.09 49.82 -0.36
CA PHE A 396 4.54 49.84 -0.55
C PHE A 396 4.88 49.73 -2.03
N ASN A 397 5.52 50.78 -2.56
CA ASN A 397 5.61 51.02 -4.00
C ASN A 397 4.19 50.95 -4.62
N ASN A 398 3.97 50.16 -5.67
CA ASN A 398 2.64 49.95 -6.25
C ASN A 398 1.75 48.97 -5.45
N SER A 399 2.30 48.22 -4.49
CA SER A 399 1.58 47.08 -3.89
C SER A 399 0.74 47.44 -2.69
N LYS A 400 -0.47 46.85 -2.63
CA LYS A 400 -1.53 47.18 -1.68
C LYS A 400 -1.95 45.98 -0.84
N LEU A 401 -2.12 46.19 0.46
CA LEU A 401 -2.90 45.34 1.37
C LEU A 401 -4.06 46.17 1.94
N VAL A 402 -5.29 45.68 1.78
CA VAL A 402 -6.42 46.13 2.60
C VAL A 402 -6.45 45.23 3.84
N PHE A 403 -6.06 45.77 4.98
CA PHE A 403 -6.24 45.11 6.26
C PHE A 403 -7.59 45.54 6.85
N TYR A 404 -8.38 44.56 7.32
CA TYR A 404 -9.64 44.85 8.00
C TYR A 404 -9.42 45.74 9.23
N PRO A 405 -10.44 46.47 9.71
CA PRO A 405 -10.31 47.28 10.92
C PRO A 405 -9.72 46.46 12.07
N ILE A 406 -8.78 47.01 12.82
CA ILE A 406 -8.19 46.29 13.97
C ILE A 406 -9.30 45.93 14.98
N ASP A 407 -10.33 46.77 15.07
CA ASP A 407 -11.59 46.58 15.82
C ASP A 407 -12.51 45.46 15.26
N SER A 408 -12.05 44.69 14.26
CA SER A 408 -12.69 43.47 13.76
C SER A 408 -11.85 42.21 13.96
N PHE A 409 -10.54 42.36 14.19
CA PHE A 409 -9.67 41.28 14.70
C PHE A 409 -9.76 41.22 16.22
N ASN A 410 -9.73 42.38 16.87
CA ASN A 410 -10.27 42.54 18.21
C ASN A 410 -11.70 43.08 18.09
N ASN A 411 -12.71 42.25 18.40
CA ASN A 411 -13.78 42.81 19.23
C ASN A 411 -13.08 43.36 20.47
N VAL A 412 -12.93 44.67 20.67
CA VAL A 412 -12.50 45.18 21.97
C VAL A 412 -13.74 45.14 22.86
N PHE A 413 -14.04 44.04 23.54
CA PHE A 413 -13.39 43.63 24.79
C PHE A 413 -13.28 44.80 25.80
N GLU A 414 -14.29 45.67 25.87
CA GLU A 414 -14.56 46.49 27.07
C GLU A 414 -15.05 45.61 28.24
N GLY A 415 -14.17 44.70 28.70
CA GLY A 415 -14.39 43.77 29.80
C GLY A 415 -13.51 44.14 30.99
N ASN A 416 -13.92 45.17 31.73
CA ASN A 416 -13.19 45.83 32.82
C ASN A 416 -11.90 46.59 32.39
N LYS A 417 -11.65 47.77 32.98
CA LYS A 417 -10.57 48.70 32.58
C LYS A 417 -9.29 48.57 33.42
N ASP A 418 -9.35 47.83 34.52
CA ASP A 418 -8.33 47.95 35.58
C ASP A 418 -7.22 46.88 35.52
N SER A 419 -7.43 45.72 34.88
CA SER A 419 -6.34 44.73 34.68
C SER A 419 -6.43 43.93 33.36
N ILE A 420 -5.48 44.20 32.45
CA ILE A 420 -5.36 43.55 31.13
C ILE A 420 -4.15 42.60 31.15
N LEU A 421 -4.40 41.29 31.02
CA LEU A 421 -3.36 40.27 30.91
C LEU A 421 -2.87 40.13 29.45
N ARG A 422 -1.55 40.00 29.24
CA ARG A 422 -0.91 39.82 27.92
C ARG A 422 0.22 38.80 28.00
N LEU A 423 0.43 38.07 26.92
CA LEU A 423 1.52 37.09 26.75
C LEU A 423 2.49 37.60 25.68
N LYS A 424 3.79 37.44 25.91
CA LYS A 424 4.84 37.70 24.90
C LYS A 424 5.90 36.62 24.93
N LEU A 425 6.02 35.89 23.83
CA LEU A 425 7.10 34.93 23.58
C LEU A 425 8.47 35.66 23.60
N GLN A 426 9.47 35.09 24.28
CA GLN A 426 10.80 35.69 24.40
C GLN A 426 11.88 34.97 23.57
N THR A 427 11.51 33.94 22.81
CA THR A 427 12.41 33.01 22.12
C THR A 427 12.02 32.87 20.64
N ASN A 428 13.01 32.73 19.76
CA ASN A 428 12.81 32.78 18.30
C ASN A 428 12.49 31.41 17.66
N SER A 429 12.64 30.30 18.39
CA SER A 429 12.36 28.94 17.89
C SER A 429 11.91 28.04 19.04
N MET A 430 11.02 27.08 18.74
CA MET A 430 10.43 26.17 19.73
C MET A 430 10.59 24.72 19.25
N LYS A 431 11.50 23.98 19.89
CA LYS A 431 11.90 22.60 19.53
C LYS A 431 11.56 21.59 20.62
N VAL A 432 11.38 20.33 20.22
CA VAL A 432 11.14 19.20 21.14
C VAL A 432 12.21 19.17 22.24
N GLY A 433 11.79 19.08 23.50
CA GLY A 433 12.69 18.95 24.65
C GLY A 433 13.51 20.18 25.04
N VAL A 434 13.51 21.27 24.25
CA VAL A 434 14.26 22.50 24.54
C VAL A 434 13.35 23.49 25.29
N PRO A 435 13.63 23.84 26.55
CA PRO A 435 12.80 24.81 27.29
C PRO A 435 12.80 26.19 26.64
N PHE A 436 11.64 26.84 26.65
CA PHE A 436 11.44 28.17 26.11
C PHE A 436 10.60 29.04 27.07
N ASP A 437 10.81 30.36 27.00
CA ASP A 437 10.33 31.30 28.00
C ASP A 437 9.27 32.28 27.42
N ILE A 438 8.18 32.48 28.16
CA ILE A 438 7.06 33.38 27.84
C ILE A 438 6.88 34.40 28.97
N ALA A 439 6.92 35.69 28.64
CA ALA A 439 6.59 36.76 29.58
C ALA A 439 5.07 36.92 29.67
N VAL A 440 4.52 36.67 30.85
CA VAL A 440 3.16 37.05 31.27
C VAL A 440 3.23 38.45 31.85
N ARG A 441 2.34 39.36 31.45
CA ARG A 441 2.29 40.75 31.93
C ARG A 441 0.85 41.18 32.16
N SER A 442 0.56 41.83 33.28
CA SER A 442 -0.73 42.47 33.58
C SER A 442 -0.54 43.98 33.76
N THR A 443 -1.61 44.76 33.61
CA THR A 443 -1.61 46.19 34.01
C THR A 443 -1.84 46.39 35.50
N ALA A 444 -2.17 45.33 36.25
CA ALA A 444 -2.24 45.31 37.71
C ALA A 444 -1.34 44.21 38.28
N ASP A 445 -1.33 44.06 39.61
CA ASP A 445 -0.67 42.98 40.32
C ASP A 445 -1.32 41.61 40.00
N ILE A 446 -0.47 40.61 39.77
CA ILE A 446 -0.85 39.22 39.53
C ILE A 446 -0.72 38.48 40.87
N PRO A 447 -1.81 37.96 41.48
CA PRO A 447 -1.75 37.31 42.80
C PRO A 447 -1.15 35.90 42.71
N TYR A 448 -1.48 35.18 41.64
CA TYR A 448 -0.98 33.85 41.27
C TYR A 448 -1.31 33.63 39.79
N LEU A 449 -0.90 32.50 39.21
CA LEU A 449 -1.35 32.06 37.89
C LEU A 449 -1.68 30.56 37.92
N PHE A 450 -2.67 30.16 37.15
CA PHE A 450 -2.77 28.80 36.62
C PHE A 450 -2.48 28.83 35.12
N TYR A 451 -1.89 27.75 34.61
CA TYR A 451 -1.74 27.57 33.16
C TYR A 451 -2.04 26.14 32.73
N ALA A 452 -2.74 26.00 31.60
CA ALA A 452 -3.06 24.74 30.95
C ALA A 452 -2.46 24.69 29.53
N ILE A 453 -2.00 23.50 29.15
CA ILE A 453 -1.52 23.20 27.78
C ILE A 453 -2.50 22.22 27.14
N VAL A 454 -3.02 22.59 25.97
CA VAL A 454 -4.02 21.81 25.22
C VAL A 454 -3.47 21.48 23.83
N SER A 455 -3.49 20.20 23.44
CA SER A 455 -3.02 19.73 22.12
C SER A 455 -3.62 18.35 21.80
N HIS A 456 -3.57 17.92 20.54
CA HIS A 456 -4.17 16.66 20.04
C HIS A 456 -5.60 16.38 20.54
N GLY A 457 -6.39 17.44 20.72
CA GLY A 457 -7.76 17.35 21.23
C GLY A 457 -7.94 17.20 22.74
N ASN A 458 -6.87 17.19 23.54
CA ASN A 458 -6.95 16.95 24.99
C ASN A 458 -6.10 17.96 25.81
N ILE A 459 -6.36 18.03 27.13
CA ILE A 459 -5.49 18.72 28.09
C ILE A 459 -4.30 17.82 28.41
N ILE A 460 -3.09 18.31 28.07
CA ILE A 460 -1.81 17.64 28.32
C ILE A 460 -1.44 17.80 29.80
N LYS A 461 -1.46 19.04 30.31
CA LYS A 461 -1.23 19.35 31.72
C LYS A 461 -1.88 20.68 32.13
N MET A 462 -2.09 20.84 33.43
CA MET A 462 -2.42 22.12 34.06
C MET A 462 -1.63 22.24 35.37
N GLU A 463 -1.10 23.43 35.67
CA GLU A 463 -0.22 23.68 36.82
C GLU A 463 -0.55 25.03 37.51
N TYR A 464 -0.33 25.08 38.82
CA TYR A 464 -0.35 26.30 39.63
C TYR A 464 1.04 26.95 39.67
N VAL A 465 1.07 28.28 39.69
CA VAL A 465 2.27 29.10 39.81
C VAL A 465 2.03 30.22 40.82
N GLY A 466 2.71 30.16 41.96
CA GLY A 466 2.75 31.27 42.92
C GLY A 466 3.54 32.45 42.38
N VAL A 467 2.97 33.66 42.48
CA VAL A 467 3.59 34.92 42.04
C VAL A 467 3.90 35.77 43.28
N SER A 468 4.99 36.54 43.25
CA SER A 468 5.34 37.36 44.44
C SER A 468 4.44 38.60 44.54
N PRO A 469 4.02 39.03 45.75
CA PRO A 469 3.10 40.15 45.89
C PRO A 469 3.54 41.42 45.15
N LYS A 470 2.59 42.08 44.50
CA LYS A 470 2.77 43.31 43.70
C LYS A 470 3.57 43.13 42.40
N GLN A 471 3.89 41.91 41.96
CA GLN A 471 4.45 41.69 40.61
C GLN A 471 3.38 41.88 39.53
N THR A 472 3.67 42.73 38.55
CA THR A 472 2.83 42.92 37.34
C THR A 472 3.30 42.07 36.15
N SER A 473 4.35 41.25 36.33
CA SER A 473 4.85 40.34 35.31
C SER A 473 5.53 39.10 35.88
N TYR A 474 5.37 37.97 35.19
CA TYR A 474 6.00 36.68 35.50
C TYR A 474 6.60 36.07 34.22
N VAL A 475 7.62 35.22 34.33
CA VAL A 475 8.20 34.51 33.18
C VAL A 475 7.96 33.01 33.33
N LEU A 476 7.10 32.47 32.46
CA LEU A 476 6.75 31.06 32.43
C LEU A 476 7.71 30.29 31.51
N ARG A 477 8.40 29.28 32.06
CA ARG A 477 9.30 28.39 31.32
C ARG A 477 8.61 27.06 31.00
N ILE A 478 8.47 26.74 29.72
CA ILE A 478 7.80 25.52 29.24
C ILE A 478 8.80 24.64 28.49
N LYS A 479 8.81 23.32 28.74
CA LYS A 479 9.57 22.32 27.97
C LYS A 479 8.63 21.57 27.01
N PRO A 480 8.79 21.67 25.68
CA PRO A 480 7.90 20.98 24.72
C PRO A 480 8.08 19.47 24.71
N THR A 481 6.99 18.73 24.56
CA THR A 481 6.92 17.27 24.33
C THR A 481 6.35 16.97 22.94
N ILE A 482 6.46 15.72 22.45
CA ILE A 482 5.83 15.31 21.18
C ILE A 482 4.31 15.53 21.16
N GLU A 483 3.67 15.39 22.33
CA GLU A 483 2.25 15.62 22.60
C GLU A 483 1.81 17.09 22.41
N MET A 484 2.76 18.00 22.13
CA MET A 484 2.50 19.42 21.84
C MET A 484 2.71 19.77 20.35
N ILE A 485 3.12 18.81 19.51
CA ILE A 485 3.65 19.06 18.16
C ILE A 485 2.68 18.54 17.10
N PRO A 486 2.39 19.30 16.02
CA PRO A 486 3.06 20.52 15.57
C PRO A 486 2.52 21.82 16.19
N ARG A 487 1.48 21.74 17.02
CA ARG A 487 0.78 22.89 17.59
C ARG A 487 0.18 22.55 18.95
N ALA A 488 0.35 23.45 19.91
CA ALA A 488 -0.39 23.44 21.17
C ALA A 488 -1.06 24.80 21.41
N MET A 489 -1.94 24.85 22.38
CA MET A 489 -2.60 26.04 22.87
C MET A 489 -2.19 26.24 24.32
N LEU A 490 -1.93 27.49 24.72
CA LEU A 490 -1.63 27.87 26.09
C LEU A 490 -2.76 28.74 26.61
N TYR A 491 -3.35 28.34 27.72
CA TYR A 491 -4.45 29.03 28.40
C TYR A 491 -3.98 29.38 29.81
N ILE A 492 -3.89 30.67 30.13
CA ILE A 492 -3.40 31.20 31.41
C ILE A 492 -4.50 32.02 32.05
N PHE A 493 -4.71 31.85 33.37
CA PHE A 493 -5.71 32.61 34.10
C PHE A 493 -5.38 32.77 35.60
N TYR A 494 -6.08 33.69 36.25
CA TYR A 494 -6.18 33.83 37.70
C TYR A 494 -7.56 34.39 38.06
N ILE A 495 -7.97 34.24 39.32
CA ILE A 495 -9.14 34.95 39.86
C ILE A 495 -8.61 36.06 40.78
N LYS A 496 -9.29 37.20 40.76
CA LYS A 496 -9.08 38.31 41.70
C LYS A 496 -10.37 39.10 41.81
N ASP A 497 -10.74 39.52 43.03
CA ASP A 497 -11.94 40.33 43.30
C ASP A 497 -13.23 39.73 42.68
N GLY A 498 -13.33 38.39 42.63
CA GLY A 498 -14.43 37.64 42.02
C GLY A 498 -14.46 37.57 40.49
N ILE A 499 -13.48 38.16 39.80
CA ILE A 499 -13.40 38.23 38.33
C ILE A 499 -12.40 37.19 37.79
N PHE A 500 -12.78 36.49 36.73
CA PHE A 500 -11.94 35.49 36.06
C PHE A 500 -11.07 36.15 34.98
N HIS A 501 -9.81 36.46 35.31
CA HIS A 501 -8.85 37.09 34.40
C HIS A 501 -8.10 36.02 33.60
N TYR A 502 -8.20 36.04 32.28
CA TYR A 502 -7.58 35.03 31.41
C TYR A 502 -6.93 35.60 30.15
N GLN A 503 -6.02 34.82 29.56
CA GLN A 503 -5.45 35.06 28.23
C GLN A 503 -5.05 33.73 27.56
N GLU A 504 -5.23 33.64 26.25
CA GLU A 504 -4.95 32.45 25.45
C GLU A 504 -3.96 32.77 24.31
N THR A 505 -3.16 31.77 23.88
CA THR A 505 -2.29 31.90 22.69
C THR A 505 -1.97 30.55 22.03
N ILE A 506 -1.46 30.60 20.79
CA ILE A 506 -1.19 29.44 19.93
C ILE A 506 0.33 29.22 19.83
N LEU A 507 0.80 28.13 20.42
CA LEU A 507 2.19 27.68 20.30
C LEU A 507 2.36 26.84 19.03
N ARG A 508 3.35 27.18 18.20
CA ARG A 508 3.67 26.48 16.94
C ARG A 508 5.11 25.97 17.01
N PHE A 509 5.31 24.70 16.73
CA PHE A 509 6.61 24.04 16.93
C PHE A 509 7.27 23.65 15.62
N ASP A 510 8.60 23.53 15.63
CA ASP A 510 9.32 22.90 14.54
C ASP A 510 8.83 21.45 14.38
N LYS A 511 8.49 21.05 13.15
CA LYS A 511 7.90 19.72 12.84
C LYS A 511 8.97 18.62 12.88
N GLU A 512 9.36 18.25 14.09
CA GLU A 512 10.35 17.21 14.37
C GLU A 512 9.72 16.07 15.19
N PHE A 513 9.92 14.82 14.74
CA PHE A 513 9.60 13.64 15.56
C PHE A 513 10.58 13.48 16.72
N GLU A 514 10.16 12.80 17.79
CA GLU A 514 11.02 12.47 18.94
C GLU A 514 11.96 11.30 18.62
N ASN A 515 11.45 10.23 18.01
CA ASN A 515 12.28 9.18 17.41
C ASN A 515 13.07 9.75 16.22
N LYS A 516 14.41 9.71 16.31
CA LYS A 516 15.33 10.23 15.29
C LYS A 516 15.90 9.07 14.46
N VAL A 517 15.91 9.25 13.15
CA VAL A 517 16.50 8.30 12.18
C VAL A 517 17.43 9.08 11.25
N SER A 518 18.64 8.57 11.03
CA SER A 518 19.51 9.02 9.94
C SER A 518 20.21 7.83 9.31
N LEU A 519 20.36 7.87 7.99
CA LEU A 519 21.03 6.86 7.20
C LEU A 519 22.13 7.54 6.40
N ASP A 520 23.38 7.09 6.59
CA ASP A 520 24.49 7.50 5.73
C ASP A 520 24.88 6.38 4.77
N ALA A 521 25.33 6.74 3.57
CA ALA A 521 25.52 5.84 2.44
C ALA A 521 26.51 6.40 1.41
N PRO A 522 27.22 5.54 0.65
CA PRO A 522 28.06 6.01 -0.46
C PRO A 522 27.21 6.70 -1.53
N LYS A 523 27.60 7.91 -1.93
CA LYS A 523 26.89 8.70 -2.96
C LYS A 523 27.00 8.09 -4.35
N ILE A 524 28.10 7.38 -4.62
CA ILE A 524 28.41 6.69 -5.87
C ILE A 524 28.95 5.32 -5.49
N CYS A 525 28.55 4.28 -6.23
CA CYS A 525 29.02 2.90 -6.09
C CYS A 525 29.09 2.24 -7.48
N GLN A 526 29.72 1.07 -7.55
CA GLN A 526 29.74 0.24 -8.74
C GLN A 526 28.61 -0.81 -8.71
N PRO A 527 28.04 -1.19 -9.87
CA PRO A 527 27.07 -2.28 -9.92
C PRO A 527 27.73 -3.60 -9.52
N GLY A 528 27.14 -4.34 -8.58
CA GLY A 528 27.73 -5.58 -8.02
C GLY A 528 28.73 -5.36 -6.88
N GLU A 529 28.90 -4.12 -6.40
CA GLU A 529 29.64 -3.79 -5.17
C GLU A 529 28.80 -4.09 -3.92
N SER A 530 29.43 -4.57 -2.85
CA SER A 530 28.77 -4.75 -1.55
C SER A 530 29.01 -3.49 -0.72
N VAL A 531 27.96 -2.72 -0.42
CA VAL A 531 28.05 -1.45 0.31
C VAL A 531 27.54 -1.58 1.74
N GLU A 532 28.13 -0.81 2.65
CA GLU A 532 27.60 -0.64 4.00
C GLU A 532 26.73 0.62 4.08
N LEU A 533 25.54 0.48 4.65
CA LEU A 533 24.66 1.59 4.99
C LEU A 533 24.70 1.79 6.51
N SER A 534 25.17 2.96 6.95
CA SER A 534 25.27 3.30 8.37
C SER A 534 23.94 3.85 8.88
N MET A 535 23.09 2.96 9.41
CA MET A 535 21.82 3.32 10.01
C MET A 535 22.03 3.78 11.46
N LYS A 536 21.45 4.93 11.81
CA LYS A 536 21.37 5.42 13.18
C LYS A 536 19.91 5.59 13.59
N ALA A 537 19.50 4.86 14.63
CA ALA A 537 18.14 4.84 15.17
C ALA A 537 18.17 4.44 16.67
N GLN A 538 17.04 4.50 17.38
CA GLN A 538 17.00 4.11 18.80
C GLN A 538 17.07 2.58 18.98
N PRO A 539 17.75 2.04 20.02
CA PRO A 539 17.68 0.63 20.36
C PRO A 539 16.26 0.14 20.63
N ASN A 540 15.96 -1.11 20.23
CA ASN A 540 14.63 -1.74 20.21
C ASN A 540 13.60 -1.03 19.30
N ALA A 541 14.04 -0.15 18.39
CA ALA A 541 13.17 0.41 17.36
C ALA A 541 13.13 -0.49 16.12
N ARG A 542 11.95 -0.65 15.52
CA ARG A 542 11.76 -1.35 14.25
C ARG A 542 11.94 -0.36 13.10
N VAL A 543 12.99 -0.53 12.30
CA VAL A 543 13.35 0.34 11.16
C VAL A 543 13.03 -0.36 9.84
N CYS A 544 12.21 0.29 9.03
CA CYS A 544 11.75 -0.20 7.74
C CYS A 544 12.39 0.61 6.61
N ILE A 545 13.15 -0.07 5.75
CA ILE A 545 13.86 0.53 4.61
C ILE A 545 13.09 0.22 3.31
N LEU A 546 13.12 1.17 2.39
CA LEU A 546 12.63 1.07 1.03
C LEU A 546 13.72 1.63 0.09
N ALA A 547 14.14 0.85 -0.91
CA ALA A 547 15.06 1.31 -1.95
C ALA A 547 14.56 0.91 -3.34
N VAL A 548 14.39 1.88 -4.24
CA VAL A 548 13.81 1.70 -5.58
C VAL A 548 14.61 2.42 -6.66
N ASP A 549 14.50 1.97 -7.91
CA ASP A 549 15.04 2.69 -9.05
C ASP A 549 14.34 4.06 -9.19
N LYS A 550 15.11 5.15 -9.27
CA LYS A 550 14.60 6.53 -9.35
C LYS A 550 13.59 6.75 -10.50
N ARG A 551 13.62 5.95 -11.58
CA ARG A 551 12.61 6.00 -12.65
C ARG A 551 11.20 5.70 -12.18
N ILE A 552 11.01 4.95 -11.09
CA ILE A 552 9.70 4.68 -10.50
C ILE A 552 9.01 5.98 -10.03
N LEU A 553 9.77 6.92 -9.44
CA LEU A 553 9.25 8.24 -9.03
C LEU A 553 8.69 9.03 -10.21
N HIS A 554 9.33 8.94 -11.37
CA HIS A 554 8.92 9.63 -12.60
C HIS A 554 7.72 8.97 -13.30
N LEU A 555 7.43 7.69 -12.98
CA LEU A 555 6.21 7.01 -13.41
C LEU A 555 5.04 7.31 -12.48
N ASN A 556 5.19 7.07 -11.17
CA ASN A 556 4.23 7.43 -10.13
C ASN A 556 4.88 7.36 -8.74
N SER A 557 4.94 8.49 -8.02
CA SER A 557 5.54 8.61 -6.70
C SER A 557 4.61 8.24 -5.52
N ASN A 558 3.32 7.94 -5.76
CA ASN A 558 2.35 7.58 -4.72
C ASN A 558 2.49 6.13 -4.23
N TYR A 559 3.69 5.72 -3.84
CA TYR A 559 3.95 4.44 -3.16
C TYR A 559 4.33 4.63 -1.69
N ASP A 560 5.10 5.67 -1.38
CA ASP A 560 5.66 5.90 -0.04
C ASP A 560 4.70 6.61 0.95
N LEU A 561 5.15 6.77 2.20
CA LEU A 561 4.48 7.47 3.28
C LEU A 561 4.65 9.00 3.15
N SER A 562 3.54 9.73 3.01
CA SER A 562 3.56 11.19 3.01
C SER A 562 3.71 11.74 4.43
N ILE A 563 4.93 12.17 4.78
CA ILE A 563 5.26 12.79 6.08
C ILE A 563 4.43 14.06 6.31
N ASN A 564 4.14 14.83 5.26
CA ASN A 564 3.22 15.96 5.34
C ASN A 564 1.81 15.51 5.76
N ASN A 565 1.29 14.40 5.22
CA ASN A 565 -0.01 13.87 5.62
C ASN A 565 -0.06 13.53 7.12
N ILE A 566 1.01 12.91 7.67
CA ILE A 566 1.12 12.62 9.11
C ILE A 566 0.99 13.91 9.92
N TRP A 567 1.81 14.92 9.62
CA TRP A 567 1.76 16.19 10.33
C TRP A 567 0.46 16.97 10.16
N ASN A 568 -0.22 16.80 9.03
CA ASN A 568 -1.47 17.51 8.74
C ASN A 568 -2.65 16.88 9.48
N ASN A 569 -2.64 15.54 9.67
CA ASN A 569 -3.57 14.85 10.55
C ASN A 569 -3.38 15.32 12.00
N LEU A 570 -2.15 15.31 12.53
CA LEU A 570 -1.82 15.80 13.88
C LEU A 570 -2.19 17.27 14.10
N ALA A 571 -2.00 18.14 13.09
CA ALA A 571 -2.41 19.55 13.14
C ALA A 571 -3.94 19.75 13.07
N SER A 572 -4.68 18.74 12.60
CA SER A 572 -6.14 18.76 12.52
C SER A 572 -6.83 18.19 13.76
N ASP A 573 -6.16 17.30 14.51
CA ASP A 573 -6.70 16.75 15.75
C ASP A 573 -6.66 17.81 16.87
N ARG A 574 -7.82 18.41 17.12
CA ARG A 574 -8.00 19.51 18.07
C ARG A 574 -9.35 19.39 18.78
N THR A 575 -9.47 20.15 19.85
CA THR A 575 -10.74 20.42 20.52
C THR A 575 -11.25 21.81 20.12
N TYR A 576 -12.54 22.04 20.25
CA TYR A 576 -13.24 23.29 19.93
C TYR A 576 -14.51 23.39 20.77
N LEU A 577 -15.00 24.61 21.00
CA LEU A 577 -16.20 24.83 21.81
C LEU A 577 -17.46 24.22 21.17
N PRO A 578 -18.37 23.62 21.96
CA PRO A 578 -19.69 23.19 21.49
C PRO A 578 -20.72 24.33 21.47
N ILE A 579 -20.42 25.43 22.17
CA ILE A 579 -21.22 26.66 22.17
C ILE A 579 -20.63 27.62 21.12
N PRO A 580 -21.41 28.09 20.14
CA PRO A 580 -20.96 29.16 19.25
C PRO A 580 -20.74 30.44 20.06
N ALA A 581 -19.49 30.89 20.21
CA ALA A 581 -19.14 32.05 21.02
C ALA A 581 -18.21 33.02 20.27
N THR A 582 -18.33 34.31 20.55
CA THR A 582 -17.37 35.36 20.13
C THR A 582 -16.54 35.90 21.30
N GLN A 583 -16.89 35.55 22.52
CA GLN A 583 -16.08 35.69 23.73
C GLN A 583 -16.47 34.57 24.71
N TYR A 584 -15.49 33.79 25.19
CA TYR A 584 -15.66 32.75 26.20
C TYR A 584 -14.27 32.29 26.71
N PRO A 585 -14.07 32.03 28.02
CA PRO A 585 -12.80 31.53 28.54
C PRO A 585 -12.48 30.11 28.05
N GLY A 586 -11.50 29.97 27.16
CA GLY A 586 -11.17 28.71 26.48
C GLY A 586 -11.52 28.67 24.98
N MET A 587 -11.88 29.81 24.37
CA MET A 587 -12.32 29.89 22.97
C MET A 587 -11.21 29.59 21.95
N VAL A 588 -9.95 29.97 22.23
CA VAL A 588 -8.82 29.75 21.31
C VAL A 588 -8.20 28.36 21.51
N SER A 589 -8.19 27.91 22.76
CA SER A 589 -7.70 26.60 23.19
C SER A 589 -8.70 25.46 23.00
N GLY A 590 -9.99 25.79 22.85
CA GLY A 590 -11.07 24.83 22.55
C GLY A 590 -11.58 24.07 23.78
N VAL A 591 -11.49 24.66 24.97
CA VAL A 591 -11.90 24.06 26.24
C VAL A 591 -13.12 24.75 26.83
N VAL A 592 -14.00 23.97 27.46
CA VAL A 592 -15.07 24.45 28.34
C VAL A 592 -14.45 24.84 29.68
N THR A 593 -14.84 25.99 30.22
CA THR A 593 -14.48 26.47 31.56
C THR A 593 -15.75 26.62 32.41
N LEU A 594 -15.89 25.80 33.45
CA LEU A 594 -16.93 25.93 34.47
C LEU A 594 -16.34 26.60 35.71
N THR A 595 -16.90 27.71 36.15
CA THR A 595 -16.46 28.47 37.33
C THR A 595 -17.63 29.25 37.93
N ASN A 596 -17.51 29.66 39.19
CA ASN A 596 -18.37 30.63 39.85
C ASN A 596 -17.81 32.08 39.82
N ALA A 597 -16.60 32.31 39.32
CA ALA A 597 -16.08 33.65 39.08
C ALA A 597 -16.67 34.27 37.81
N ASN A 598 -16.77 35.60 37.77
CA ASN A 598 -17.49 36.32 36.72
C ASN A 598 -16.66 36.48 35.43
N TYR A 599 -17.30 36.30 34.26
CA TYR A 599 -16.71 36.45 32.93
C TYR A 599 -17.74 36.83 31.84
N TYR A 600 -17.26 37.33 30.70
CA TYR A 600 -18.08 37.85 29.59
C TYR A 600 -18.38 36.81 28.50
N PHE A 601 -19.58 36.85 27.91
CA PHE A 601 -20.08 35.88 26.90
C PHE A 601 -20.97 36.52 25.81
N LEU A 602 -20.75 36.11 24.54
CA LEU A 602 -21.51 36.53 23.33
C LEU A 602 -21.49 35.41 22.27
N SER A 603 -22.45 35.33 21.32
CA SER A 603 -22.68 34.15 20.44
C SER A 603 -23.03 34.45 18.95
N VAL A 604 -22.41 33.75 17.98
CA VAL A 604 -22.63 33.88 16.50
C VAL A 604 -22.37 32.56 15.72
N LYS A 605 -23.04 32.34 14.57
CA LYS A 605 -22.99 31.11 13.71
C LYS A 605 -21.80 31.04 12.70
N SER A 606 -21.67 29.91 12.01
CA SER A 606 -20.44 29.36 11.37
C SER A 606 -20.33 29.44 9.82
N HIS A 607 -19.11 29.31 9.26
CA HIS A 607 -18.80 28.43 8.09
C HIS A 607 -17.27 28.25 7.75
N THR A 608 -16.79 27.00 7.75
CA THR A 608 -15.76 26.31 6.89
C THR A 608 -14.38 26.89 6.45
N ASP A 609 -13.31 26.12 6.75
CA ASP A 609 -12.24 25.55 5.86
C ASP A 609 -10.70 25.92 5.94
N LYS A 610 -9.87 24.88 6.25
CA LYS A 610 -8.50 24.47 5.80
C LYS A 610 -7.15 25.25 5.97
N LYS A 611 -6.19 24.55 6.64
CA LYS A 611 -4.76 24.23 6.30
C LYS A 611 -3.54 25.23 6.41
N GLU A 612 -2.51 24.78 7.15
CA GLU A 612 -1.02 24.77 6.85
C GLU A 612 -0.16 26.08 6.71
N CYS A 613 1.21 26.07 6.74
CA CYS A 613 2.22 25.46 7.66
C CYS A 613 3.70 25.90 7.39
N LEU A 614 4.62 25.64 8.35
CA LEU A 614 6.11 25.38 8.25
C LEU A 614 7.18 26.45 7.87
N GLY A 615 8.33 26.44 8.61
CA GLY A 615 9.70 26.33 8.02
C GLY A 615 10.63 27.55 7.82
N ILE A 616 11.94 27.45 7.51
CA ILE A 616 13.03 26.44 7.79
C ILE A 616 14.48 26.92 7.37
N GLU A 617 15.51 26.08 7.65
CA GLU A 617 16.72 25.64 6.86
C GLU A 617 17.87 26.59 6.36
N ASP A 618 19.12 26.14 6.09
CA ASP A 618 19.75 24.79 6.26
C ASP A 618 21.06 24.73 7.14
N ASP A 619 22.36 24.75 6.77
CA ASP A 619 23.24 24.77 5.55
C ASP A 619 24.72 24.50 6.07
N TRP A 620 25.91 24.30 5.44
CA TRP A 620 26.62 24.01 4.13
C TRP A 620 28.13 23.69 4.52
N VAL A 621 29.22 23.35 3.79
CA VAL A 621 29.74 22.87 2.44
C VAL A 621 31.26 22.52 2.68
N ARG A 622 32.16 21.73 2.01
CA ARG A 622 32.43 20.89 0.79
C ARG A 622 33.34 19.67 1.23
N ASN A 623 34.28 18.94 0.56
CA ASN A 623 34.97 18.94 -0.77
C ASN A 623 35.41 17.51 -1.27
N PHE A 624 36.68 17.27 -1.73
CA PHE A 624 37.24 16.06 -2.44
C PHE A 624 38.74 15.76 -2.05
N ASN A 625 39.57 14.77 -2.52
CA ASN A 625 39.75 13.92 -3.75
C ASN A 625 40.62 12.61 -3.48
N PRO A 626 41.03 11.73 -4.45
CA PRO A 626 41.33 10.26 -4.20
C PRO A 626 42.60 9.60 -4.87
N ARG A 627 42.75 8.24 -4.79
CA ARG A 627 43.24 7.30 -5.87
C ARG A 627 43.15 5.75 -5.59
N ASP A 628 42.71 4.98 -6.62
CA ASP A 628 43.11 3.64 -7.18
C ASP A 628 43.46 2.40 -6.27
N SER A 629 43.19 1.10 -6.56
CA SER A 629 42.52 0.31 -7.65
C SER A 629 42.15 -1.16 -7.23
N ILE A 630 41.32 -1.92 -7.99
CA ILE A 630 40.78 -3.29 -7.68
C ILE A 630 40.63 -4.19 -8.97
N PRO A 631 40.69 -5.56 -8.91
CA PRO A 631 40.59 -6.45 -10.08
C PRO A 631 39.34 -7.39 -10.22
N GLU A 632 39.06 -7.80 -11.47
CA GLU A 632 38.53 -9.11 -11.95
C GLU A 632 37.11 -9.64 -11.54
N LYS A 633 36.09 -8.77 -11.34
CA LYS A 633 34.69 -9.18 -10.99
C LYS A 633 33.59 -8.84 -12.04
N ASP A 634 33.96 -8.49 -13.27
CA ASP A 634 33.31 -7.39 -14.01
C ASP A 634 31.96 -7.59 -14.78
N PHE A 635 31.36 -8.79 -14.84
CA PHE A 635 30.17 -9.05 -15.69
C PHE A 635 28.81 -8.82 -14.99
N ARG A 636 28.02 -7.86 -15.50
CA ARG A 636 26.71 -7.43 -14.94
C ARG A 636 25.53 -8.33 -15.38
N ARG A 637 24.61 -8.67 -14.45
CA ARG A 637 23.51 -9.66 -14.66
C ARG A 637 22.16 -9.41 -13.92
N LYS A 638 22.12 -8.76 -12.74
CA LYS A 638 20.93 -8.59 -11.88
C LYS A 638 20.25 -7.23 -12.07
N PHE A 639 19.02 -7.19 -12.60
CA PHE A 639 18.32 -5.93 -12.95
C PHE A 639 16.93 -5.72 -12.28
N PRO A 640 16.84 -5.60 -10.95
CA PRO A 640 15.57 -5.38 -10.24
C PRO A 640 15.06 -3.93 -10.33
N LYS A 641 13.76 -3.74 -10.05
CA LYS A 641 13.11 -2.40 -9.92
C LYS A 641 13.08 -1.88 -8.48
N THR A 642 12.95 -2.80 -7.53
CA THR A 642 12.98 -2.59 -6.08
C THR A 642 14.18 -3.36 -5.54
N TRP A 643 15.08 -2.70 -4.83
CA TRP A 643 16.29 -3.29 -4.27
C TRP A 643 16.08 -3.74 -2.82
N ILE A 644 15.52 -2.87 -1.97
CA ILE A 644 15.29 -3.16 -0.54
C ILE A 644 13.81 -2.93 -0.22
N PHE A 645 13.19 -3.91 0.44
CA PHE A 645 11.86 -3.80 1.07
C PHE A 645 11.83 -4.66 2.35
N GLN A 646 12.66 -4.30 3.33
CA GLN A 646 12.87 -5.06 4.57
C GLN A 646 12.74 -4.17 5.81
N CYS A 647 12.24 -4.73 6.91
CA CYS A 647 12.26 -4.13 8.23
C CYS A 647 13.20 -4.91 9.15
N TYR A 648 13.82 -4.19 10.08
CA TYR A 648 14.84 -4.67 11.01
C TYR A 648 14.50 -4.20 12.42
N GLU A 649 14.84 -4.99 13.44
CA GLU A 649 14.84 -4.53 14.83
C GLU A 649 16.28 -4.13 15.20
N ILE A 650 16.45 -2.91 15.70
CA ILE A 650 17.76 -2.30 15.91
C ILE A 650 18.24 -2.55 17.34
N GLU A 651 19.25 -3.40 17.54
CA GLU A 651 19.82 -3.65 18.86
C GLU A 651 20.70 -2.48 19.37
N LYS A 652 21.34 -1.74 18.46
CA LYS A 652 22.42 -0.78 18.76
C LYS A 652 22.22 0.53 18.02
N GLU A 653 22.45 1.65 18.71
CA GLU A 653 22.13 3.00 18.21
C GLU A 653 22.71 3.29 16.81
N ASN A 654 23.96 2.87 16.58
CA ASN A 654 24.55 2.81 15.24
C ASN A 654 24.61 1.34 14.81
N THR A 655 24.02 1.02 13.66
CA THR A 655 23.97 -0.33 13.08
C THR A 655 24.39 -0.26 11.61
N LEU A 656 25.46 -0.99 11.24
CA LEU A 656 25.89 -1.16 9.86
C LEU A 656 25.05 -2.26 9.20
N LEU A 657 24.51 -1.97 8.02
CA LEU A 657 23.75 -2.93 7.21
C LEU A 657 24.43 -3.09 5.84
N THR A 658 25.00 -4.26 5.59
CA THR A 658 25.68 -4.58 4.33
C THR A 658 24.68 -5.08 3.27
N PHE A 659 24.72 -4.51 2.07
CA PHE A 659 23.87 -4.89 0.94
C PHE A 659 24.66 -4.95 -0.37
N ASP A 660 24.41 -5.97 -1.18
CA ASP A 660 24.89 -5.99 -2.57
C ASP A 660 24.09 -5.00 -3.43
N ILE A 661 24.78 -4.06 -4.07
CA ILE A 661 24.23 -3.19 -5.12
C ILE A 661 23.85 -4.05 -6.34
N PRO A 662 22.60 -3.99 -6.84
CA PRO A 662 22.23 -4.72 -8.04
C PRO A 662 22.93 -4.16 -9.28
N ASP A 663 23.10 -5.00 -10.31
CA ASP A 663 23.92 -4.67 -11.48
C ASP A 663 23.30 -3.60 -12.41
N THR A 664 22.11 -3.10 -12.08
CA THR A 664 21.46 -1.94 -12.69
C THR A 664 22.32 -0.68 -12.51
N ILE A 665 22.71 -0.06 -13.62
CA ILE A 665 23.26 1.29 -13.65
C ILE A 665 22.08 2.28 -13.58
N THR A 666 21.92 2.93 -12.43
CA THR A 666 20.78 3.78 -12.09
C THR A 666 21.05 4.59 -10.82
N THR A 667 20.14 5.49 -10.47
CA THR A 667 20.10 6.07 -9.11
C THR A 667 19.13 5.24 -8.26
N TRP A 668 19.62 4.65 -7.18
CA TRP A 668 18.79 4.05 -6.13
C TRP A 668 18.29 5.14 -5.20
N HIS A 669 16.97 5.31 -5.11
CA HIS A 669 16.31 6.22 -4.19
C HIS A 669 15.91 5.47 -2.92
N ILE A 670 16.39 5.92 -1.77
CA ILE A 670 16.25 5.23 -0.49
C ILE A 670 15.49 6.11 0.51
N THR A 671 14.42 5.54 1.07
CA THR A 671 13.70 6.09 2.21
C THR A 671 13.69 5.08 3.36
N ALA A 672 13.60 5.59 4.59
CA ALA A 672 13.46 4.74 5.77
C ALA A 672 12.62 5.44 6.83
N PHE A 673 11.83 4.66 7.55
CA PHE A 673 11.13 5.09 8.76
C PHE A 673 11.41 4.13 9.91
N SER A 674 11.20 4.61 11.13
CA SER A 674 11.40 3.86 12.36
C SER A 674 10.14 3.92 13.21
N MET A 675 9.94 2.90 14.03
CA MET A 675 8.91 2.89 15.06
C MET A 675 9.46 2.32 16.35
N HIS A 676 9.26 3.06 17.45
CA HIS A 676 9.68 2.66 18.79
C HIS A 676 8.52 2.83 19.77
N GLU A 677 8.38 1.91 20.72
CA GLU A 677 7.24 1.84 21.65
C GLU A 677 7.01 3.13 22.46
N ASN A 678 8.08 3.80 22.87
CA ASN A 678 8.01 4.94 23.79
C ASN A 678 8.08 6.31 23.09
N THR A 679 8.88 6.43 22.02
CA THR A 679 9.18 7.69 21.31
C THR A 679 8.53 7.76 19.92
N GLY A 680 7.81 6.71 19.52
CA GLY A 680 6.93 6.68 18.35
C GLY A 680 7.63 6.61 17.00
N PHE A 681 6.95 7.17 16.01
CA PHE A 681 7.36 7.20 14.61
C PHE A 681 8.54 8.13 14.40
N GLY A 682 9.53 7.70 13.63
CA GLY A 682 10.65 8.49 13.15
C GLY A 682 10.86 8.30 11.65
N THR A 683 11.53 9.24 10.98
CA THR A 683 11.79 9.15 9.53
C THR A 683 13.05 9.91 9.14
N LEU A 684 13.63 9.58 7.98
CA LEU A 684 14.72 10.36 7.39
C LEU A 684 14.25 11.78 7.03
N ARG A 685 15.03 12.80 7.42
CA ARG A 685 14.73 14.22 7.13
C ARG A 685 14.67 14.53 5.63
N ARG A 686 15.49 13.85 4.82
CA ARG A 686 15.47 13.85 3.34
C ARG A 686 15.82 12.43 2.85
N PRO A 687 15.28 11.96 1.71
CA PRO A 687 15.69 10.69 1.12
C PRO A 687 17.17 10.66 0.74
N VAL A 688 17.77 9.47 0.77
CA VAL A 688 19.16 9.23 0.36
C VAL A 688 19.17 8.72 -1.08
N ASN A 689 20.14 9.13 -1.89
CA ASN A 689 20.31 8.65 -3.27
C ASN A 689 21.70 8.07 -3.45
N ILE A 690 21.79 6.85 -4.00
CA ILE A 690 23.04 6.19 -4.37
C ILE A 690 23.10 6.06 -5.89
N LEU A 691 24.13 6.62 -6.53
CA LEU A 691 24.37 6.46 -7.97
C LEU A 691 25.18 5.19 -8.25
N SER A 692 24.55 4.17 -8.80
CA SER A 692 25.21 2.96 -9.34
C SER A 692 25.69 3.26 -10.77
N SER A 693 27.01 3.33 -10.99
CA SER A 693 27.60 3.76 -12.27
C SER A 693 29.02 3.23 -12.48
N LYS A 694 29.49 3.24 -13.74
CA LYS A 694 30.88 2.96 -14.14
C LYS A 694 31.47 4.15 -14.96
N PRO A 695 32.80 4.32 -15.04
CA PRO A 695 33.44 5.33 -15.90
C PRO A 695 33.16 5.17 -17.40
N PHE A 696 32.78 3.97 -17.81
CA PHE A 696 32.37 3.62 -19.17
C PHE A 696 31.47 2.38 -19.07
N PHE A 697 30.37 2.32 -19.82
CA PHE A 697 29.46 1.17 -19.79
C PHE A 697 28.57 1.05 -21.02
N ILE A 698 27.92 -0.12 -21.15
CA ILE A 698 26.90 -0.40 -22.17
C ILE A 698 25.51 -0.65 -21.56
N LEU A 699 24.48 -0.33 -22.34
CA LEU A 699 23.10 -0.71 -22.10
C LEU A 699 22.55 -1.39 -23.36
N LEU A 700 21.93 -2.56 -23.20
CA LEU A 700 21.21 -3.25 -24.28
C LEU A 700 19.72 -2.99 -24.11
N ASP A 701 19.04 -2.71 -25.21
CA ASP A 701 17.58 -2.73 -25.30
C ASP A 701 17.18 -3.99 -26.08
N LEU A 702 16.29 -4.82 -25.53
CA LEU A 702 15.93 -6.12 -26.12
C LEU A 702 14.41 -6.29 -26.26
N PRO A 703 13.94 -6.93 -27.34
CA PRO A 703 12.55 -7.36 -27.44
C PRO A 703 12.23 -8.43 -26.38
N HIS A 704 10.94 -8.58 -26.06
CA HIS A 704 10.47 -9.56 -25.07
C HIS A 704 10.80 -11.01 -25.45
N SER A 705 10.66 -11.35 -26.74
CA SER A 705 11.04 -12.62 -27.35
C SER A 705 11.23 -12.42 -28.86
N ALA A 706 11.81 -13.41 -29.54
CA ALA A 706 11.92 -13.48 -30.99
C ALA A 706 11.80 -14.95 -31.45
N LYS A 707 11.75 -15.23 -32.76
CA LYS A 707 11.75 -16.62 -33.28
C LYS A 707 13.09 -17.01 -33.88
N MET A 708 13.33 -18.32 -33.92
CA MET A 708 14.44 -18.93 -34.65
C MET A 708 14.37 -18.51 -36.13
N GLY A 709 15.50 -18.14 -36.72
CA GLY A 709 15.56 -17.62 -38.10
C GLY A 709 15.11 -16.17 -38.33
N GLU A 710 14.57 -15.44 -37.34
CA GLU A 710 14.24 -14.01 -37.51
C GLU A 710 15.50 -13.11 -37.41
N LEU A 711 15.53 -12.03 -38.21
CA LEU A 711 16.57 -10.99 -38.14
C LEU A 711 16.26 -10.01 -37.01
N ILE A 712 17.04 -10.08 -35.93
CA ILE A 712 16.82 -9.34 -34.68
C ILE A 712 17.86 -8.23 -34.57
N SER A 713 17.45 -6.96 -34.63
CA SER A 713 18.35 -5.82 -34.34
C SER A 713 18.41 -5.57 -32.83
N ILE A 714 19.62 -5.46 -32.31
CA ILE A 714 19.94 -5.14 -30.91
C ILE A 714 20.69 -3.80 -30.89
N PRO A 715 20.04 -2.70 -30.51
CA PRO A 715 20.71 -1.43 -30.25
C PRO A 715 21.46 -1.49 -28.92
N ILE A 716 22.72 -1.09 -28.97
CA ILE A 716 23.64 -1.04 -27.83
C ILE A 716 24.03 0.41 -27.60
N THR A 717 23.48 1.00 -26.54
CA THR A 717 23.85 2.35 -26.09
C THR A 717 25.17 2.27 -25.34
N VAL A 718 26.14 3.11 -25.72
CA VAL A 718 27.49 3.15 -25.16
C VAL A 718 27.70 4.50 -24.49
N VAL A 719 28.02 4.49 -23.19
CA VAL A 719 28.13 5.70 -22.37
C VAL A 719 29.59 5.92 -21.96
N ASN A 720 30.12 7.09 -22.30
CA ASN A 720 31.46 7.52 -21.92
C ASN A 720 31.39 8.57 -20.81
N ASN A 721 31.75 8.19 -19.57
CA ASN A 721 31.80 9.13 -18.46
C ASN A 721 33.16 9.84 -18.31
N HIS A 722 34.15 9.55 -19.15
CA HIS A 722 35.44 10.24 -19.14
C HIS A 722 35.33 11.66 -19.69
N ASN A 723 36.27 12.52 -19.28
CA ASN A 723 36.37 13.92 -19.73
C ASN A 723 36.98 14.11 -21.14
N GLN A 724 37.29 13.01 -21.82
CA GLN A 724 37.81 12.97 -23.19
C GLN A 724 37.01 11.96 -24.02
N SER A 725 36.92 12.18 -25.34
CA SER A 725 36.29 11.23 -26.25
C SER A 725 37.10 9.93 -26.29
N VAL A 726 36.42 8.79 -26.35
CA VAL A 726 37.08 7.47 -26.39
C VAL A 726 36.67 6.71 -27.64
N GLU A 727 37.66 6.14 -28.32
CA GLU A 727 37.41 5.12 -29.31
C GLU A 727 37.03 3.83 -28.58
N ALA A 728 35.80 3.37 -28.80
CA ALA A 728 35.20 2.23 -28.14
C ALA A 728 35.07 1.07 -29.13
N SER A 729 35.70 -0.05 -28.81
CA SER A 729 35.52 -1.34 -29.48
C SER A 729 34.42 -2.12 -28.75
N ILE A 730 33.27 -2.28 -29.40
CA ILE A 730 32.16 -3.11 -28.91
C ILE A 730 32.27 -4.47 -29.60
N VAL A 731 32.47 -5.52 -28.81
CA VAL A 731 32.58 -6.90 -29.27
C VAL A 731 31.36 -7.68 -28.79
N MET A 732 30.56 -8.17 -29.73
CA MET A 732 29.59 -9.23 -29.45
C MET A 732 30.29 -10.57 -29.67
N THR A 733 30.23 -11.45 -28.67
CA THR A 733 30.72 -12.83 -28.80
C THR A 733 29.55 -13.69 -29.25
N GLN A 734 29.69 -14.35 -30.41
CA GLN A 734 28.69 -15.29 -30.89
C GLN A 734 28.65 -16.52 -29.96
N GLY A 735 27.45 -16.93 -29.54
CA GLY A 735 27.24 -18.21 -28.85
C GLY A 735 27.03 -19.35 -29.86
N GLU A 736 27.00 -20.60 -29.40
CA GLU A 736 26.58 -21.74 -30.24
C GLU A 736 25.05 -21.73 -30.56
N GLU A 737 24.38 -20.60 -30.36
CA GLU A 737 22.92 -20.48 -30.21
C GLU A 737 22.31 -19.54 -31.26
N TYR A 738 23.14 -18.72 -31.90
CA TYR A 738 22.80 -17.69 -32.88
C TYR A 738 24.03 -17.35 -33.71
N PHE A 739 23.82 -16.82 -34.92
CA PHE A 739 24.87 -16.12 -35.66
C PHE A 739 24.65 -14.60 -35.67
N VAL A 740 25.73 -13.84 -35.80
CA VAL A 740 25.68 -12.37 -35.91
C VAL A 740 25.91 -11.97 -37.37
N ALA A 741 25.05 -11.11 -37.91
CA ALA A 741 25.11 -10.70 -39.31
C ALA A 741 26.14 -9.58 -39.51
N GLY A 742 27.30 -9.92 -40.07
CA GLY A 742 28.36 -8.98 -40.44
C GLY A 742 29.65 -9.70 -40.88
N PRO A 743 30.70 -8.95 -41.25
CA PRO A 743 32.02 -9.52 -41.45
C PRO A 743 32.64 -9.94 -40.10
N GLU A 744 32.90 -11.23 -39.94
CA GLU A 744 33.67 -11.78 -38.82
C GLU A 744 35.12 -11.27 -38.87
N GLN A 745 35.74 -11.01 -37.71
CA GLN A 745 37.14 -10.54 -37.65
C GLN A 745 38.11 -11.56 -37.02
N ASN A 746 37.67 -12.36 -36.05
CA ASN A 746 38.41 -13.51 -35.50
C ASN A 746 37.43 -14.45 -34.77
N ASN A 747 37.54 -15.75 -35.01
CA ASN A 747 36.89 -16.87 -34.29
C ASN A 747 35.69 -16.48 -33.41
N GLN A 748 34.50 -16.41 -33.99
CA GLN A 748 33.21 -16.17 -33.33
C GLN A 748 33.06 -14.79 -32.64
N THR A 749 33.90 -13.80 -32.96
CA THR A 749 33.79 -12.43 -32.43
C THR A 749 33.50 -11.38 -33.49
N PHE A 750 32.49 -10.55 -33.20
CA PHE A 750 31.99 -9.50 -34.07
C PHE A 750 32.25 -8.15 -33.43
N GLN A 751 33.18 -7.39 -34.00
CA GLN A 751 33.62 -6.11 -33.48
C GLN A 751 33.07 -4.95 -34.32
N LYS A 752 32.57 -3.92 -33.64
CA LYS A 752 32.30 -2.60 -34.21
C LYS A 752 32.98 -1.53 -33.36
N THR A 753 33.62 -0.56 -34.01
CA THR A 753 34.32 0.54 -33.36
C THR A 753 33.56 1.85 -33.57
N ILE A 754 33.35 2.62 -32.51
CA ILE A 754 32.69 3.95 -32.54
C ILE A 754 33.47 4.97 -31.71
N LEU A 755 33.36 6.26 -32.02
CA LEU A 755 34.02 7.34 -31.29
C LEU A 755 33.05 8.03 -30.34
N VAL A 756 32.97 7.53 -29.09
CA VAL A 756 32.01 8.05 -28.10
C VAL A 756 32.53 9.39 -27.53
N PRO A 757 31.79 10.50 -27.66
CA PRO A 757 32.26 11.81 -27.23
C PRO A 757 32.50 11.92 -25.72
N ALA A 758 33.35 12.87 -25.31
CA ALA A 758 33.61 13.18 -23.90
C ALA A 758 32.32 13.46 -23.12
N ASN A 759 32.14 12.82 -21.96
CA ASN A 759 30.93 12.89 -21.13
C ASN A 759 29.62 12.52 -21.86
N GLY A 760 29.69 11.86 -23.02
CA GLY A 760 28.58 11.68 -23.94
C GLY A 760 28.08 10.23 -24.07
N VAL A 761 27.11 10.07 -24.98
CA VAL A 761 26.40 8.81 -25.26
C VAL A 761 26.31 8.62 -26.76
N ASP A 762 26.61 7.43 -27.24
CA ASP A 762 26.49 7.03 -28.65
C ASP A 762 25.84 5.63 -28.75
N MET A 763 25.55 5.16 -29.96
CA MET A 763 24.87 3.88 -30.18
C MET A 763 25.51 3.06 -31.30
N VAL A 764 25.51 1.73 -31.14
CA VAL A 764 25.84 0.79 -32.20
C VAL A 764 24.82 -0.34 -32.23
N GLU A 765 24.35 -0.72 -33.42
CA GLU A 765 23.42 -1.84 -33.59
C GLU A 765 24.15 -3.12 -34.02
N PHE A 766 23.71 -4.26 -33.51
CA PHE A 766 24.09 -5.59 -33.98
C PHE A 766 22.84 -6.33 -34.44
N ILE A 767 22.90 -6.94 -35.63
CA ILE A 767 21.82 -7.80 -36.13
C ILE A 767 22.25 -9.25 -35.87
N LEU A 768 21.39 -10.05 -35.25
CA LEU A 768 21.61 -11.49 -35.07
C LEU A 768 20.44 -12.31 -35.60
N VAL A 769 20.68 -13.60 -35.81
CA VAL A 769 19.68 -14.61 -36.18
C VAL A 769 19.89 -15.82 -35.27
N ALA A 770 18.83 -16.27 -34.60
CA ALA A 770 18.93 -17.40 -33.68
C ALA A 770 18.87 -18.75 -34.42
N GLU A 771 19.78 -19.65 -34.06
CA GLU A 771 19.95 -21.00 -34.64
C GLU A 771 19.47 -22.11 -33.69
N LYS A 772 19.50 -21.85 -32.38
CA LYS A 772 18.90 -22.68 -31.33
C LYS A 772 17.74 -21.92 -30.67
N PHE A 773 16.73 -22.66 -30.21
CA PHE A 773 15.59 -22.13 -29.47
C PHE A 773 15.77 -22.28 -27.95
N GLY A 774 15.02 -21.50 -27.17
CA GLY A 774 15.15 -21.39 -25.72
C GLY A 774 15.83 -20.08 -25.28
N ASP A 775 16.43 -20.07 -24.09
CA ASP A 775 17.15 -18.92 -23.55
C ASP A 775 18.55 -18.78 -24.20
N ILE A 776 18.69 -17.97 -25.24
CA ILE A 776 20.01 -17.67 -25.82
C ILE A 776 20.77 -16.63 -24.98
N THR A 777 22.08 -16.80 -24.83
CA THR A 777 22.93 -15.98 -23.96
C THR A 777 23.66 -14.90 -24.77
N ILE A 778 23.12 -13.69 -24.76
CA ILE A 778 23.73 -12.53 -25.41
C ILE A 778 24.89 -12.00 -24.55
N ARG A 779 26.09 -11.94 -25.14
CA ARG A 779 27.33 -11.52 -24.48
C ARG A 779 27.95 -10.35 -25.25
N VAL A 780 28.04 -9.20 -24.60
CA VAL A 780 28.65 -8.00 -25.17
C VAL A 780 29.72 -7.49 -24.23
N VAL A 781 30.89 -7.18 -24.78
CA VAL A 781 32.03 -6.58 -24.08
C VAL A 781 32.41 -5.31 -24.83
N ALA A 782 32.38 -4.16 -24.15
CA ALA A 782 32.88 -2.91 -24.70
C ALA A 782 34.22 -2.54 -24.04
N ARG A 783 35.19 -2.10 -24.85
CA ARG A 783 36.55 -1.75 -24.39
C ARG A 783 37.01 -0.45 -25.04
N ASN A 784 37.74 0.36 -24.28
CA ASN A 784 38.53 1.48 -24.77
C ASN A 784 39.89 1.50 -24.04
N ALA A 785 40.77 2.44 -24.38
CA ALA A 785 42.13 2.52 -23.81
C ALA A 785 42.18 2.82 -22.29
N LEU A 786 41.06 3.16 -21.65
CA LEU A 786 40.98 3.57 -20.24
C LEU A 786 40.15 2.61 -19.37
N SER A 787 39.29 1.80 -19.98
CA SER A 787 38.18 1.15 -19.28
C SER A 787 37.45 0.12 -20.16
N SER A 788 36.74 -0.79 -19.50
CA SER A 788 35.85 -1.76 -20.15
C SER A 788 34.60 -2.05 -19.31
N ASP A 789 33.55 -2.52 -19.95
CA ASP A 789 32.35 -3.04 -19.29
C ASP A 789 31.80 -4.24 -20.08
N ALA A 790 31.11 -5.14 -19.39
CA ALA A 790 30.58 -6.34 -20.01
C ALA A 790 29.21 -6.72 -19.44
N LEU A 791 28.30 -7.08 -20.34
CA LEU A 791 26.93 -7.47 -20.03
C LEU A 791 26.70 -8.93 -20.46
N VAL A 792 26.02 -9.69 -19.60
CA VAL A 792 25.41 -10.97 -19.98
C VAL A 792 23.92 -10.86 -19.72
N THR A 793 23.12 -11.09 -20.77
CA THR A 793 21.66 -11.09 -20.69
C THR A 793 21.09 -12.25 -21.52
N LYS A 794 19.81 -12.56 -21.32
CA LYS A 794 19.09 -13.60 -22.05
C LYS A 794 18.08 -12.98 -23.00
N LEU A 795 17.92 -13.59 -24.18
CA LEU A 795 16.77 -13.41 -25.06
C LEU A 795 16.10 -14.78 -25.21
N TYR A 796 14.77 -14.82 -25.12
CA TYR A 796 14.03 -16.05 -25.34
C TYR A 796 13.67 -16.20 -26.82
N VAL A 797 14.07 -17.33 -27.41
CA VAL A 797 13.87 -17.68 -28.81
C VAL A 797 12.85 -18.81 -28.94
N GLU A 798 11.80 -18.58 -29.72
CA GLU A 798 10.77 -19.57 -30.03
C GLU A 798 11.21 -20.48 -31.20
N PRO A 799 11.02 -21.81 -31.13
CA PRO A 799 11.36 -22.74 -32.21
C PRO A 799 10.46 -22.54 -33.44
N GLU A 800 10.94 -23.00 -34.60
CA GLU A 800 10.07 -23.22 -35.76
C GLU A 800 9.24 -24.52 -35.61
N GLY A 801 8.08 -24.58 -36.27
CA GLY A 801 7.22 -25.75 -36.25
C GLY A 801 6.35 -25.90 -34.99
N ILE A 802 5.98 -27.14 -34.65
CA ILE A 802 5.06 -27.47 -33.54
C ILE A 802 5.57 -28.72 -32.81
N GLN A 803 5.91 -28.57 -31.53
CA GLN A 803 6.40 -29.66 -30.69
C GLN A 803 5.40 -30.82 -30.61
N GLN A 804 5.87 -32.05 -30.85
CA GLN A 804 5.14 -33.30 -30.61
C GLN A 804 5.73 -33.99 -29.37
N GLN A 805 4.89 -34.60 -28.52
CA GLN A 805 5.33 -35.41 -27.38
C GLN A 805 4.34 -36.58 -27.12
N GLY A 806 4.79 -37.58 -26.36
CA GLY A 806 3.97 -38.69 -25.89
C GLY A 806 4.49 -39.25 -24.56
N ASN A 807 3.60 -39.89 -23.80
CA ASN A 807 3.88 -40.41 -22.45
C ASN A 807 3.26 -41.82 -22.29
N GLU A 808 3.95 -42.72 -21.61
CA GLU A 808 3.45 -44.06 -21.25
C GLU A 808 3.74 -44.35 -19.78
N ALA A 809 2.67 -44.42 -18.97
CA ALA A 809 2.76 -44.52 -17.52
C ALA A 809 2.40 -45.92 -16.99
N LEU A 810 3.23 -46.43 -16.08
CA LEU A 810 3.07 -47.73 -15.41
C LEU A 810 2.85 -47.57 -13.91
N TYR A 811 1.79 -48.17 -13.38
CA TYR A 811 1.61 -48.37 -11.94
C TYR A 811 2.17 -49.73 -11.53
N ILE A 812 3.18 -49.74 -10.66
CA ILE A 812 3.83 -50.94 -10.13
C ILE A 812 3.44 -51.12 -8.66
N SER A 813 2.96 -52.32 -8.31
CA SER A 813 2.76 -52.75 -6.93
C SER A 813 3.22 -54.19 -6.78
N SER A 814 4.04 -54.45 -5.76
CA SER A 814 4.65 -55.75 -5.46
C SER A 814 4.39 -56.14 -4.02
N ALA A 815 4.38 -57.45 -3.72
CA ALA A 815 4.41 -57.90 -2.33
C ALA A 815 5.84 -57.77 -1.76
N LYS A 816 5.98 -57.83 -0.43
CA LYS A 816 7.30 -57.82 0.20
C LYS A 816 8.09 -59.05 -0.27
N ASN A 817 9.26 -58.82 -0.86
CA ASN A 817 10.15 -59.81 -1.50
C ASN A 817 9.67 -60.39 -2.86
N ASP A 818 8.67 -59.78 -3.53
CA ASP A 818 8.28 -60.08 -4.93
C ASP A 818 8.98 -59.11 -5.91
N SER A 819 9.25 -59.55 -7.14
CA SER A 819 10.02 -58.80 -8.16
C SER A 819 9.34 -58.82 -9.53
N LYS A 820 9.18 -57.65 -10.16
CA LYS A 820 8.45 -57.50 -11.43
C LYS A 820 9.26 -56.74 -12.47
N GLN A 821 9.12 -57.15 -13.72
CA GLN A 821 9.74 -56.52 -14.88
C GLN A 821 8.66 -56.01 -15.84
N ALA A 822 8.94 -54.89 -16.50
CA ALA A 822 8.14 -54.32 -17.58
C ALA A 822 9.07 -53.70 -18.63
N SER A 823 8.52 -53.39 -19.81
CA SER A 823 9.22 -52.69 -20.90
C SER A 823 8.26 -51.72 -21.57
N LEU A 824 8.77 -50.57 -22.00
CA LEU A 824 8.07 -49.57 -22.81
C LEU A 824 8.77 -49.41 -24.16
N VAL A 825 8.02 -48.99 -25.18
CA VAL A 825 8.52 -48.78 -26.55
C VAL A 825 7.90 -47.50 -27.10
N PHE A 826 8.73 -46.55 -27.53
CA PHE A 826 8.29 -45.24 -28.01
C PHE A 826 8.51 -45.12 -29.54
N PRO A 827 7.44 -45.03 -30.35
CA PRO A 827 7.57 -44.88 -31.79
C PRO A 827 7.78 -43.41 -32.18
N ILE A 828 8.97 -43.07 -32.68
CA ILE A 828 9.27 -41.77 -33.29
C ILE A 828 8.70 -41.77 -34.71
N THR A 829 7.91 -40.75 -35.08
CA THR A 829 7.29 -40.66 -36.43
C THR A 829 7.28 -39.22 -36.96
N GLY A 830 7.45 -39.08 -38.28
CA GLY A 830 7.42 -37.79 -38.99
C GLY A 830 8.81 -37.17 -39.25
N ASN A 831 8.81 -36.01 -39.92
CA ASN A 831 10.01 -35.21 -40.14
C ASN A 831 10.34 -34.43 -38.85
N ILE A 832 11.19 -35.01 -38.00
CA ILE A 832 11.70 -34.34 -36.79
C ILE A 832 12.75 -33.29 -37.15
N ILE A 833 12.86 -32.24 -36.34
CA ILE A 833 14.02 -31.34 -36.35
C ILE A 833 15.15 -32.07 -35.62
N SER A 834 16.36 -32.08 -36.18
CA SER A 834 17.49 -32.80 -35.58
C SER A 834 17.84 -32.28 -34.18
N ASN A 835 18.08 -33.20 -33.23
CA ASN A 835 18.32 -32.89 -31.81
C ASN A 835 17.12 -32.24 -31.09
N SER A 836 15.89 -32.51 -31.56
CA SER A 836 14.65 -32.14 -30.84
C SER A 836 14.03 -33.31 -30.06
N GLU A 837 14.52 -34.52 -30.32
CA GLU A 837 14.18 -35.76 -29.65
C GLU A 837 14.87 -35.89 -28.27
N TYR A 838 14.13 -36.38 -27.28
CA TYR A 838 14.65 -36.80 -25.99
C TYR A 838 13.65 -37.75 -25.30
N ILE A 839 14.14 -38.56 -24.37
CA ILE A 839 13.32 -39.35 -23.45
C ILE A 839 13.75 -39.01 -22.01
N ALA A 840 12.80 -39.01 -21.08
CA ALA A 840 13.06 -38.86 -19.65
C ALA A 840 12.32 -39.96 -18.87
N LEU A 841 12.88 -40.40 -17.74
CA LEU A 841 12.29 -41.42 -16.87
C LEU A 841 12.01 -40.85 -15.49
N SER A 842 10.74 -40.82 -15.08
CA SER A 842 10.31 -40.34 -13.76
C SER A 842 9.68 -41.45 -12.91
N VAL A 843 10.02 -41.46 -11.62
CA VAL A 843 9.53 -42.41 -10.61
C VAL A 843 9.04 -41.63 -9.38
N GLY A 844 7.95 -42.07 -8.75
CA GLY A 844 7.45 -41.54 -7.48
C GLY A 844 6.78 -42.63 -6.64
N GLY A 845 6.65 -42.41 -5.33
CA GLY A 845 6.05 -43.39 -4.40
C GLY A 845 4.52 -43.31 -4.30
N ASP A 846 3.93 -42.14 -4.56
CA ASP A 846 2.48 -41.95 -4.65
C ASP A 846 2.04 -41.68 -6.10
N THR A 847 0.79 -42.03 -6.42
CA THR A 847 0.15 -41.75 -7.70
C THR A 847 0.10 -40.26 -8.06
N LEU A 848 0.01 -39.35 -7.08
CA LEU A 848 -0.16 -37.92 -7.31
C LEU A 848 1.15 -37.16 -7.48
N VAL A 849 2.32 -37.76 -7.24
CA VAL A 849 3.63 -37.07 -7.27
C VAL A 849 3.88 -36.24 -8.53
N PRO A 850 3.62 -36.73 -9.78
CA PRO A 850 3.80 -35.90 -10.98
C PRO A 850 2.91 -34.64 -11.03
N THR A 851 1.75 -34.66 -10.35
CA THR A 851 0.83 -33.53 -10.23
C THR A 851 1.28 -32.54 -9.15
N LEU A 852 1.89 -33.02 -8.06
CA LEU A 852 2.43 -32.16 -7.01
C LEU A 852 3.55 -31.26 -7.54
N GLU A 853 4.42 -31.84 -8.39
CA GLU A 853 5.54 -31.11 -8.98
C GLU A 853 5.06 -30.10 -10.03
N HIS A 854 4.21 -30.54 -10.98
CA HIS A 854 3.82 -29.75 -12.15
C HIS A 854 2.48 -28.99 -12.01
N LEU A 855 2.04 -28.68 -10.79
CA LEU A 855 0.68 -28.21 -10.44
C LEU A 855 0.12 -26.95 -11.17
N GLN A 856 0.93 -26.23 -11.95
CA GLN A 856 0.50 -25.09 -12.78
C GLN A 856 0.62 -25.31 -14.30
N ASN A 857 1.18 -26.45 -14.72
CA ASN A 857 1.46 -26.80 -16.10
C ASN A 857 0.84 -28.18 -16.46
N LEU A 858 -0.23 -28.59 -15.76
CA LEU A 858 -0.80 -29.93 -15.83
C LEU A 858 -1.35 -30.32 -17.22
N VAL A 859 -1.59 -29.37 -18.12
CA VAL A 859 -2.12 -29.61 -19.48
C VAL A 859 -1.46 -28.66 -20.48
N ARG A 860 -1.04 -29.20 -21.63
CA ARG A 860 -0.41 -28.45 -22.73
C ARG A 860 -1.43 -27.81 -23.66
N LEU A 861 -2.23 -26.89 -23.13
CA LEU A 861 -3.11 -26.01 -23.90
C LEU A 861 -2.71 -24.55 -23.62
N PRO A 862 -2.78 -23.63 -24.62
CA PRO A 862 -2.49 -22.22 -24.38
C PRO A 862 -3.40 -21.67 -23.27
N THR A 863 -2.83 -21.22 -22.15
CA THR A 863 -3.61 -20.79 -20.98
C THR A 863 -4.01 -19.32 -21.10
N GLY A 864 -5.30 -19.01 -21.29
CA GLY A 864 -5.77 -17.62 -21.32
C GLY A 864 -7.28 -17.39 -21.14
N SER A 865 -8.12 -18.42 -21.32
CA SER A 865 -9.57 -18.35 -21.11
C SER A 865 -9.98 -18.80 -19.69
N GLY A 866 -11.19 -18.41 -19.26
CA GLY A 866 -11.79 -18.85 -18.00
C GLY A 866 -12.11 -20.34 -17.93
N GLU A 867 -12.18 -21.04 -19.06
CA GLU A 867 -12.25 -22.50 -19.09
C GLU A 867 -10.88 -23.14 -18.81
N GLN A 868 -9.82 -22.56 -19.36
CA GLN A 868 -8.46 -23.06 -19.22
C GLN A 868 -7.88 -22.79 -17.84
N ASN A 869 -8.12 -21.60 -17.28
CA ASN A 869 -7.65 -21.23 -15.94
C ASN A 869 -8.15 -22.20 -14.84
N MET A 870 -9.32 -22.82 -15.04
CA MET A 870 -9.84 -23.85 -14.13
C MET A 870 -8.95 -25.11 -14.04
N VAL A 871 -8.08 -25.39 -15.01
CA VAL A 871 -7.11 -26.51 -14.93
C VAL A 871 -5.96 -26.23 -13.96
N ASN A 872 -5.74 -24.96 -13.60
CA ASN A 872 -4.75 -24.56 -12.59
C ASN A 872 -5.42 -24.33 -11.22
N PHE A 873 -6.63 -23.75 -11.23
CA PHE A 873 -7.39 -23.47 -10.02
C PHE A 873 -7.98 -24.73 -9.37
N ALA A 874 -8.69 -25.59 -10.12
CA ALA A 874 -9.39 -26.73 -9.53
C ALA A 874 -8.46 -27.82 -8.98
N PRO A 875 -7.36 -28.23 -9.65
CA PRO A 875 -6.40 -29.18 -9.09
C PRO A 875 -5.68 -28.66 -7.85
N SER A 876 -5.44 -27.35 -7.73
CA SER A 876 -4.87 -26.76 -6.51
C SER A 876 -5.76 -27.04 -5.28
N ILE A 877 -7.09 -27.04 -5.43
CA ILE A 877 -8.03 -27.43 -4.35
C ILE A 877 -7.92 -28.92 -4.04
N LEU A 878 -7.89 -29.77 -5.08
CA LEU A 878 -7.84 -31.23 -4.93
C LEU A 878 -6.53 -31.69 -4.25
N ILE A 879 -5.42 -31.02 -4.57
CA ILE A 879 -4.14 -31.24 -3.90
C ILE A 879 -4.17 -30.72 -2.46
N LEU A 880 -4.82 -29.59 -2.16
CA LEU A 880 -5.00 -29.15 -0.77
C LEU A 880 -5.88 -30.10 0.05
N ASP A 881 -6.95 -30.68 -0.52
CA ASP A 881 -7.75 -31.73 0.12
C ASP A 881 -6.86 -32.95 0.49
N TYR A 882 -6.06 -33.46 -0.46
CA TYR A 882 -5.12 -34.58 -0.25
C TYR A 882 -3.98 -34.28 0.75
N LEU A 883 -3.33 -33.11 0.65
CA LEU A 883 -2.25 -32.71 1.57
C LEU A 883 -2.77 -32.43 3.00
N THR A 884 -4.05 -32.04 3.15
CA THR A 884 -4.69 -31.88 4.48
C THR A 884 -5.02 -33.23 5.11
N ALA A 885 -5.33 -34.25 4.31
CA ALA A 885 -5.56 -35.62 4.79
C ALA A 885 -4.26 -36.37 5.15
N SER A 886 -3.12 -35.91 4.63
CA SER A 886 -1.80 -36.52 4.83
C SER A 886 -1.07 -35.87 6.03
N GLN A 887 -0.48 -36.66 6.93
CA GLN A 887 0.08 -36.11 8.18
C GLN A 887 1.31 -35.20 7.92
N LEU A 888 1.31 -34.02 8.54
CA LEU A 888 2.12 -32.87 8.12
C LEU A 888 3.56 -32.88 8.65
N ASP A 889 4.49 -33.35 7.82
CA ASP A 889 5.92 -33.08 7.96
C ASP A 889 6.27 -31.61 7.56
N ALA A 890 7.56 -31.27 7.52
CA ALA A 890 8.00 -29.93 7.14
C ALA A 890 7.83 -29.65 5.63
N LYS A 891 8.07 -30.64 4.77
CA LYS A 891 8.03 -30.48 3.30
C LYS A 891 6.60 -30.33 2.77
N THR A 892 5.65 -31.05 3.37
CA THR A 892 4.22 -30.95 3.09
C THR A 892 3.71 -29.53 3.37
N LYS A 893 4.18 -28.87 4.44
CA LYS A 893 3.80 -27.47 4.75
C LYS A 893 4.26 -26.48 3.69
N GLU A 894 5.50 -26.58 3.19
CA GLU A 894 5.97 -25.73 2.10
C GLU A 894 5.12 -25.91 0.83
N LEU A 895 4.80 -27.16 0.50
CA LEU A 895 3.96 -27.49 -0.66
C LEU A 895 2.51 -26.98 -0.50
N MET A 896 1.94 -26.99 0.72
CA MET A 896 0.65 -26.35 0.99
C MET A 896 0.70 -24.83 0.76
N GLU A 897 1.73 -24.12 1.25
CA GLU A 897 1.87 -22.67 1.02
C GLU A 897 2.24 -22.32 -0.43
N ARG A 898 2.90 -23.22 -1.18
CA ARG A 898 3.03 -23.14 -2.65
C ARG A 898 1.66 -23.25 -3.31
N THR A 899 0.85 -24.22 -2.90
CA THR A 899 -0.45 -24.51 -3.50
C THR A 899 -1.54 -23.47 -3.16
N LYS A 900 -1.54 -22.91 -1.95
CA LYS A 900 -2.43 -21.78 -1.59
C LYS A 900 -2.19 -20.56 -2.48
N ARG A 901 -0.93 -20.21 -2.77
CA ARG A 901 -0.59 -19.12 -3.70
C ARG A 901 -1.08 -19.39 -5.12
N PHE A 902 -1.00 -20.64 -5.59
CA PHE A 902 -1.59 -21.03 -6.88
C PHE A 902 -3.12 -20.97 -6.88
N LEU A 903 -3.77 -21.35 -5.77
CA LEU A 903 -5.22 -21.20 -5.57
C LEU A 903 -5.66 -19.72 -5.64
N GLU A 904 -4.93 -18.83 -4.96
CA GLU A 904 -5.15 -17.38 -5.02
C GLU A 904 -5.02 -16.84 -6.44
N ILE A 905 -3.91 -17.13 -7.13
CA ILE A 905 -3.64 -16.68 -8.51
C ILE A 905 -4.73 -17.17 -9.47
N GLY A 906 -5.11 -18.44 -9.38
CA GLY A 906 -6.19 -19.03 -10.18
C GLY A 906 -7.56 -18.40 -9.89
N TYR A 907 -7.85 -18.09 -8.63
CA TYR A 907 -9.07 -17.36 -8.25
C TYR A 907 -9.10 -15.95 -8.86
N GLN A 908 -8.04 -15.16 -8.67
CA GLN A 908 -7.92 -13.80 -9.22
C GLN A 908 -8.16 -13.79 -10.74
N GLN A 909 -7.50 -14.69 -11.47
CA GLN A 909 -7.66 -14.80 -12.91
C GLN A 909 -9.09 -15.20 -13.29
N GLN A 910 -9.72 -16.11 -12.56
CA GLN A 910 -11.09 -16.55 -12.85
C GLN A 910 -12.11 -15.41 -12.75
N LEU A 911 -11.88 -14.43 -11.87
CA LEU A 911 -12.77 -13.27 -11.74
C LEU A 911 -12.74 -12.33 -12.95
N SER A 912 -11.67 -12.32 -13.76
CA SER A 912 -11.62 -11.50 -14.98
C SER A 912 -12.67 -11.91 -16.03
N TYR A 913 -13.21 -13.13 -15.94
CA TYR A 913 -14.19 -13.68 -16.87
C TYR A 913 -15.62 -13.68 -16.30
N ARG A 914 -15.84 -13.06 -15.13
CA ARG A 914 -17.16 -12.93 -14.49
C ARG A 914 -17.97 -11.79 -15.13
N HIS A 915 -19.28 -11.99 -15.25
CA HIS A 915 -20.26 -11.00 -15.70
C HIS A 915 -21.00 -10.39 -14.50
N LYS A 916 -21.58 -9.20 -14.67
CA LYS A 916 -22.43 -8.53 -13.66
C LYS A 916 -23.62 -9.39 -13.24
N SER A 917 -24.11 -10.24 -14.16
CA SER A 917 -25.17 -11.22 -13.93
C SER A 917 -24.81 -12.36 -12.97
N GLY A 918 -23.55 -12.49 -12.53
CA GLY A 918 -23.06 -13.59 -11.69
C GLY A 918 -22.54 -14.80 -12.48
N GLY A 919 -22.83 -14.89 -13.78
CA GLY A 919 -22.29 -15.91 -14.66
C GLY A 919 -20.83 -15.68 -15.06
N PHE A 920 -20.21 -16.71 -15.64
CA PHE A 920 -18.84 -16.69 -16.18
C PHE A 920 -18.83 -17.10 -17.65
N SER A 921 -17.93 -16.53 -18.46
CA SER A 921 -17.69 -16.90 -19.86
C SER A 921 -16.20 -17.19 -20.12
N MET A 922 -15.79 -17.45 -21.37
CA MET A 922 -14.39 -17.73 -21.69
C MET A 922 -13.48 -16.50 -21.57
N PHE A 923 -14.01 -15.32 -21.88
CA PHE A 923 -13.26 -14.09 -22.11
C PHE A 923 -13.85 -12.86 -21.39
N GLY A 924 -14.94 -13.03 -20.62
CA GLY A 924 -15.57 -12.00 -19.80
C GLY A 924 -16.53 -11.07 -20.54
N GLU A 925 -17.28 -10.28 -19.77
CA GLU A 925 -18.37 -9.40 -20.23
C GLU A 925 -17.93 -8.33 -21.24
N GLY A 926 -16.64 -7.97 -21.25
CA GLY A 926 -16.06 -7.05 -22.24
C GLY A 926 -15.77 -7.67 -23.62
N LYS A 927 -15.98 -8.97 -23.80
CA LYS A 927 -15.74 -9.72 -25.04
C LYS A 927 -16.89 -10.63 -25.46
N GLU A 928 -17.65 -11.16 -24.51
CA GLU A 928 -18.82 -12.00 -24.74
C GLU A 928 -20.05 -11.43 -24.04
N THR A 929 -21.22 -11.44 -24.69
CA THR A 929 -22.46 -10.87 -24.16
C THR A 929 -23.34 -11.86 -23.40
N GLU A 930 -23.10 -13.18 -23.51
CA GLU A 930 -23.80 -14.20 -22.73
C GLU A 930 -22.82 -15.07 -21.91
N PRO A 931 -23.02 -15.20 -20.58
CA PRO A 931 -22.27 -16.15 -19.77
C PRO A 931 -22.67 -17.60 -20.03
N SER A 932 -21.71 -18.52 -19.89
CA SER A 932 -21.97 -19.95 -20.05
C SER A 932 -22.52 -20.57 -18.77
N THR A 933 -23.70 -21.20 -18.85
CA THR A 933 -24.26 -22.01 -17.76
C THR A 933 -23.33 -23.17 -17.37
N TRP A 934 -22.58 -23.76 -18.31
CA TRP A 934 -21.60 -24.79 -18.00
C TRP A 934 -20.42 -24.24 -17.19
N LEU A 935 -19.77 -23.19 -17.68
CA LEU A 935 -18.59 -22.63 -17.01
C LEU A 935 -18.95 -21.98 -15.66
N THR A 936 -20.14 -21.41 -15.55
CA THR A 936 -20.66 -20.89 -14.27
C THR A 936 -20.83 -22.03 -13.26
N ALA A 937 -21.53 -23.12 -13.61
CA ALA A 937 -21.71 -24.25 -12.70
C ALA A 937 -20.36 -24.88 -12.30
N TYR A 938 -19.43 -25.01 -13.24
CA TYR A 938 -18.09 -25.53 -12.99
C TYR A 938 -17.27 -24.62 -12.06
N THR A 939 -17.22 -23.32 -12.33
CA THR A 939 -16.52 -22.32 -11.51
C THR A 939 -17.09 -22.27 -10.10
N ILE A 940 -18.41 -22.13 -9.98
CA ILE A 940 -19.10 -21.97 -8.69
C ILE A 940 -18.94 -23.22 -7.82
N ARG A 941 -19.02 -24.42 -8.38
CA ARG A 941 -18.76 -25.68 -7.65
C ARG A 941 -17.37 -25.71 -7.02
N PHE A 942 -16.33 -25.25 -7.71
CA PHE A 942 -14.98 -25.19 -7.15
C PHE A 942 -14.75 -23.96 -6.25
N PHE A 943 -15.44 -22.84 -6.45
CA PHE A 943 -15.41 -21.72 -5.50
C PHE A 943 -16.02 -22.12 -4.15
N ILE A 944 -17.11 -22.91 -4.14
CA ILE A 944 -17.67 -23.49 -2.92
C ILE A 944 -16.62 -24.35 -2.18
N LYS A 945 -15.91 -25.22 -2.90
CA LYS A 945 -14.83 -26.05 -2.32
C LYS A 945 -13.65 -25.22 -1.79
N ALA A 946 -13.23 -24.18 -2.52
CA ALA A 946 -12.10 -23.34 -2.16
C ALA A 946 -12.29 -22.57 -0.84
N LYS A 947 -13.53 -22.36 -0.37
CA LYS A 947 -13.85 -21.72 0.92
C LYS A 947 -13.17 -22.39 2.14
N LYS A 948 -12.76 -23.65 2.04
CA LYS A 948 -11.95 -24.34 3.07
C LYS A 948 -10.57 -23.70 3.28
N TYR A 949 -9.99 -23.16 2.21
CA TYR A 949 -8.57 -22.76 2.13
C TYR A 949 -8.37 -21.28 1.86
N PHE A 950 -9.36 -20.59 1.28
CA PHE A 950 -9.27 -19.20 0.87
C PHE A 950 -10.63 -18.47 1.05
N PRO A 951 -10.67 -17.25 1.64
CA PRO A 951 -11.91 -16.58 2.05
C PRO A 951 -12.69 -15.92 0.90
N ILE A 952 -13.31 -16.74 0.03
CA ILE A 952 -14.20 -16.29 -1.04
C ILE A 952 -15.46 -15.62 -0.48
N ARG A 953 -15.90 -14.55 -1.15
CA ARG A 953 -17.13 -13.80 -0.85
C ARG A 953 -18.38 -14.63 -1.15
N ASN A 954 -19.27 -14.79 -0.16
CA ASN A 954 -20.54 -15.53 -0.33
C ASN A 954 -21.44 -14.87 -1.40
N ASP A 955 -21.53 -13.54 -1.45
CA ASP A 955 -22.34 -12.82 -2.44
C ASP A 955 -21.93 -13.12 -3.90
N LEU A 956 -20.64 -13.38 -4.13
CA LEU A 956 -20.12 -13.77 -5.43
C LEU A 956 -20.62 -15.17 -5.83
N ILE A 957 -20.59 -16.13 -4.89
CA ILE A 957 -21.10 -17.49 -5.10
C ILE A 957 -22.63 -17.47 -5.28
N ASP A 958 -23.34 -16.78 -4.38
CA ASP A 958 -24.80 -16.65 -4.41
C ASP A 958 -25.30 -16.05 -5.74
N SER A 959 -24.62 -15.04 -6.29
CA SER A 959 -24.97 -14.47 -7.60
C SER A 959 -24.84 -15.48 -8.76
N GLY A 960 -23.83 -16.36 -8.72
CA GLY A 960 -23.67 -17.43 -9.72
C GLY A 960 -24.69 -18.56 -9.54
N MET A 961 -25.05 -18.90 -8.30
CA MET A 961 -26.12 -19.87 -7.99
C MET A 961 -27.50 -19.34 -8.43
N GLU A 962 -27.75 -18.05 -8.24
CA GLU A 962 -28.96 -17.36 -8.71
C GLU A 962 -29.01 -17.28 -10.25
N PHE A 963 -27.90 -16.93 -10.92
CA PHE A 963 -27.80 -17.00 -12.39
C PHE A 963 -28.19 -18.38 -12.94
N LEU A 964 -27.66 -19.44 -12.34
CA LEU A 964 -27.98 -20.82 -12.74
C LEU A 964 -29.45 -21.14 -12.51
N ALA A 965 -29.98 -20.85 -11.32
CA ALA A 965 -31.39 -21.11 -10.98
C ALA A 965 -32.36 -20.36 -11.92
N ASN A 966 -32.05 -19.11 -12.25
CA ASN A 966 -32.86 -18.27 -13.15
C ASN A 966 -32.76 -18.68 -14.64
N LYS A 967 -31.81 -19.55 -15.01
CA LYS A 967 -31.74 -20.17 -16.35
C LYS A 967 -32.52 -21.49 -16.45
N GLN A 968 -33.07 -22.04 -15.36
CA GLN A 968 -33.85 -23.30 -15.41
C GLN A 968 -35.16 -23.12 -16.22
N LEU A 969 -35.45 -24.05 -17.13
CA LEU A 969 -36.70 -24.05 -17.90
C LEU A 969 -37.89 -24.56 -17.04
N PRO A 970 -39.15 -24.19 -17.36
CA PRO A 970 -40.32 -24.66 -16.61
C PRO A 970 -40.48 -26.19 -16.51
N ARG A 971 -39.88 -26.94 -17.43
CA ARG A 971 -39.83 -28.41 -17.47
C ARG A 971 -38.82 -29.03 -16.48
N GLY A 972 -37.94 -28.23 -15.88
CA GLY A 972 -36.96 -28.64 -14.86
C GLY A 972 -35.51 -28.78 -15.35
N ASP A 973 -35.29 -28.84 -16.66
CA ASP A 973 -33.97 -28.91 -17.28
C ASP A 973 -33.28 -27.55 -17.44
N PHE A 974 -31.96 -27.58 -17.61
CA PHE A 974 -31.14 -26.38 -17.84
C PHE A 974 -30.68 -26.30 -19.30
N PRO A 975 -30.76 -25.11 -19.94
CA PRO A 975 -30.23 -24.88 -21.27
C PRO A 975 -28.72 -24.61 -21.22
N PHE A 976 -27.98 -25.14 -22.20
CA PHE A 976 -26.60 -24.73 -22.44
C PHE A 976 -26.59 -23.34 -23.08
N THR A 977 -25.80 -22.43 -22.54
CA THR A 977 -25.67 -21.02 -22.99
C THR A 977 -24.20 -20.63 -23.11
N GLY A 978 -23.93 -19.47 -23.76
CA GLY A 978 -22.57 -18.99 -23.99
C GLY A 978 -21.71 -19.94 -24.85
N GLN A 979 -20.38 -19.77 -24.82
CA GLN A 979 -19.42 -20.56 -25.59
C GLN A 979 -18.42 -21.31 -24.70
N LEU A 980 -17.79 -22.35 -25.26
CA LEU A 980 -16.68 -23.11 -24.69
C LEU A 980 -15.69 -23.48 -25.80
N SER A 981 -14.41 -23.60 -25.45
CA SER A 981 -13.30 -24.05 -26.31
C SER A 981 -13.53 -25.48 -26.79
N GLN A 982 -14.03 -26.35 -25.90
CA GLN A 982 -14.40 -27.73 -26.22
C GLN A 982 -15.80 -28.04 -25.66
N PRO A 983 -16.85 -28.12 -26.50
CA PRO A 983 -18.18 -28.51 -26.04
C PRO A 983 -18.18 -29.91 -25.40
N ALA A 984 -18.54 -29.98 -24.12
CA ALA A 984 -18.56 -31.22 -23.34
C ALA A 984 -19.36 -32.35 -24.02
N GLY A 985 -20.39 -32.04 -24.82
CA GLY A 985 -21.14 -33.02 -25.62
C GLY A 985 -22.11 -33.90 -24.82
N GLN A 986 -22.33 -33.52 -23.56
CA GLN A 986 -23.41 -33.99 -22.69
C GLN A 986 -24.76 -33.79 -23.41
N SER A 987 -25.72 -34.71 -23.24
CA SER A 987 -27.11 -34.41 -23.59
C SER A 987 -27.77 -33.57 -22.52
N ILE A 988 -29.02 -33.16 -22.76
CA ILE A 988 -29.84 -32.38 -21.82
C ILE A 988 -29.93 -33.02 -20.43
N TYR A 989 -29.83 -34.36 -20.34
CA TYR A 989 -29.84 -35.12 -19.09
C TYR A 989 -28.50 -35.01 -18.36
N GLY A 990 -27.39 -35.29 -19.05
CA GLY A 990 -26.05 -35.17 -18.50
C GLY A 990 -25.72 -33.74 -18.08
N PHE A 991 -26.13 -32.75 -18.88
CA PHE A 991 -25.92 -31.34 -18.59
C PHE A 991 -26.77 -30.84 -17.42
N THR A 992 -28.06 -31.20 -17.36
CA THR A 992 -28.91 -30.92 -16.19
C THR A 992 -28.32 -31.53 -14.92
N SER A 993 -27.79 -32.76 -15.00
CA SER A 993 -27.10 -33.39 -13.87
C SER A 993 -25.80 -32.67 -13.49
N PHE A 994 -25.00 -32.25 -14.47
CA PHE A 994 -23.76 -31.50 -14.25
C PHE A 994 -24.00 -30.17 -13.52
N VAL A 995 -25.01 -29.40 -13.95
CA VAL A 995 -25.39 -28.14 -13.28
C VAL A 995 -25.84 -28.40 -11.84
N LEU A 996 -26.61 -29.47 -11.60
CA LEU A 996 -27.06 -29.83 -10.24
C LEU A 996 -25.90 -30.18 -9.28
N LEU A 997 -24.77 -30.69 -9.76
CA LEU A 997 -23.63 -31.01 -8.89
C LEU A 997 -23.08 -29.79 -8.12
N ALA A 998 -23.27 -28.57 -8.63
CA ALA A 998 -22.93 -27.32 -7.94
C ALA A 998 -23.86 -27.06 -6.74
N PHE A 999 -25.17 -27.26 -6.91
CA PHE A 999 -26.17 -27.10 -5.84
C PHE A 999 -26.00 -28.10 -4.70
N PHE A 1000 -25.51 -29.31 -5.01
CA PHE A 1000 -25.18 -30.33 -4.00
C PHE A 1000 -23.77 -30.16 -3.39
N GLU A 1001 -23.00 -29.12 -3.69
CA GLU A 1001 -21.63 -28.96 -3.17
C GLU A 1001 -21.57 -28.31 -1.77
N ASP A 1002 -22.64 -27.65 -1.31
CA ASP A 1002 -22.84 -27.20 0.07
C ASP A 1002 -24.32 -27.37 0.47
N GLN A 1003 -24.58 -27.90 1.67
CA GLN A 1003 -25.93 -28.21 2.16
C GLN A 1003 -26.83 -26.96 2.28
N SER A 1004 -26.24 -25.77 2.51
CA SER A 1004 -26.99 -24.51 2.53
C SER A 1004 -27.66 -24.21 1.18
N TYR A 1005 -27.02 -24.54 0.05
CA TYR A 1005 -27.60 -24.36 -1.27
C TYR A 1005 -28.62 -25.46 -1.62
N VAL A 1006 -28.46 -26.68 -1.10
CA VAL A 1006 -29.50 -27.73 -1.18
C VAL A 1006 -30.81 -27.26 -0.52
N VAL A 1007 -30.72 -26.59 0.64
CA VAL A 1007 -31.87 -26.00 1.32
C VAL A 1007 -32.41 -24.77 0.55
N LYS A 1008 -31.54 -23.82 0.20
CA LYS A 1008 -31.93 -22.54 -0.45
C LYS A 1008 -32.62 -22.74 -1.81
N TYR A 1009 -32.18 -23.73 -2.60
CA TYR A 1009 -32.68 -23.97 -3.96
C TYR A 1009 -33.49 -25.28 -4.09
N ARG A 1010 -34.05 -25.80 -3.00
CA ARG A 1010 -34.80 -27.08 -2.97
C ARG A 1010 -35.81 -27.25 -4.10
N ASN A 1011 -36.57 -26.20 -4.43
CA ASN A 1011 -37.58 -26.23 -5.50
C ASN A 1011 -36.97 -26.36 -6.90
N THR A 1012 -35.84 -25.69 -7.15
CA THR A 1012 -35.07 -25.78 -8.41
C THR A 1012 -34.48 -27.19 -8.56
N ILE A 1013 -33.91 -27.72 -7.47
CA ILE A 1013 -33.32 -29.07 -7.43
C ILE A 1013 -34.38 -30.14 -7.67
N GLN A 1014 -35.53 -30.06 -6.98
CA GLN A 1014 -36.60 -31.06 -7.11
C GLN A 1014 -37.11 -31.14 -8.55
N LYS A 1015 -37.44 -30.00 -9.19
CA LYS A 1015 -37.88 -29.98 -10.60
C LYS A 1015 -36.90 -30.66 -11.56
N ALA A 1016 -35.60 -30.51 -11.32
CA ALA A 1016 -34.57 -31.14 -12.14
C ALA A 1016 -34.43 -32.65 -11.86
N LEU A 1017 -34.56 -33.08 -10.60
CA LEU A 1017 -34.62 -34.51 -10.25
C LEU A 1017 -35.88 -35.18 -10.84
N ASP A 1018 -37.04 -34.53 -10.74
CA ASP A 1018 -38.30 -34.99 -11.33
C ASP A 1018 -38.15 -35.14 -12.86
N PHE A 1019 -37.55 -34.14 -13.53
CA PHE A 1019 -37.24 -34.21 -14.97
C PHE A 1019 -36.33 -35.40 -15.32
N LEU A 1020 -35.26 -35.63 -14.54
CA LEU A 1020 -34.33 -36.73 -14.77
C LEU A 1020 -35.01 -38.09 -14.55
N ALA A 1021 -35.81 -38.23 -13.49
CA ALA A 1021 -36.57 -39.44 -13.19
C ALA A 1021 -37.62 -39.75 -14.27
N ALA A 1022 -38.40 -38.77 -14.72
CA ALA A 1022 -39.40 -38.95 -15.79
C ALA A 1022 -38.80 -39.26 -17.17
N ASN A 1023 -37.48 -39.13 -17.34
CA ASN A 1023 -36.78 -39.38 -18.61
C ASN A 1023 -35.69 -40.46 -18.50
N ILE A 1024 -35.66 -41.22 -17.40
CA ILE A 1024 -34.54 -42.12 -17.05
C ILE A 1024 -34.26 -43.23 -18.09
N SER A 1025 -35.30 -43.64 -18.84
CA SER A 1025 -35.24 -44.61 -19.93
C SER A 1025 -34.68 -44.04 -21.25
N LYS A 1026 -34.62 -42.70 -21.37
CA LYS A 1026 -34.10 -41.98 -22.54
C LYS A 1026 -32.60 -41.69 -22.43
N VAL A 1027 -32.03 -41.79 -21.23
CA VAL A 1027 -30.58 -41.66 -20.99
C VAL A 1027 -29.86 -42.89 -21.53
N LYS A 1028 -29.27 -42.79 -22.74
CA LYS A 1028 -28.62 -43.91 -23.45
C LYS A 1028 -27.10 -43.79 -23.56
N LYS A 1029 -26.53 -42.58 -23.58
CA LYS A 1029 -25.07 -42.39 -23.68
C LYS A 1029 -24.42 -42.74 -22.33
N ILE A 1030 -23.35 -43.54 -22.33
CA ILE A 1030 -22.61 -43.91 -21.11
C ILE A 1030 -22.06 -42.69 -20.35
N TYR A 1031 -21.72 -41.61 -21.05
CA TYR A 1031 -21.29 -40.34 -20.46
C TYR A 1031 -22.39 -39.64 -19.67
N ASP A 1032 -23.59 -39.50 -20.25
CA ASP A 1032 -24.74 -38.97 -19.53
C ASP A 1032 -25.11 -39.88 -18.35
N LEU A 1033 -25.08 -41.21 -18.57
CA LEU A 1033 -25.32 -42.20 -17.50
C LEU A 1033 -24.33 -42.02 -16.34
N SER A 1034 -23.04 -41.81 -16.59
CA SER A 1034 -22.04 -41.65 -15.51
C SER A 1034 -22.24 -40.38 -14.69
N ILE A 1035 -22.62 -39.26 -15.31
CA ILE A 1035 -22.89 -38.00 -14.60
C ILE A 1035 -24.21 -38.11 -13.82
N VAL A 1036 -25.26 -38.67 -14.44
CA VAL A 1036 -26.56 -38.94 -13.80
C VAL A 1036 -26.37 -39.87 -12.59
N ALA A 1037 -25.59 -40.96 -12.71
CA ALA A 1037 -25.30 -41.86 -11.61
C ALA A 1037 -24.60 -41.15 -10.45
N HIS A 1038 -23.60 -40.33 -10.74
CA HIS A 1038 -22.87 -39.58 -9.71
C HIS A 1038 -23.77 -38.61 -8.96
N LEU A 1039 -24.66 -37.90 -9.67
CA LEU A 1039 -25.67 -37.04 -9.05
C LEU A 1039 -26.70 -37.84 -8.24
N LEU A 1040 -27.31 -38.88 -8.81
CA LEU A 1040 -28.36 -39.65 -8.13
C LEU A 1040 -27.82 -40.38 -6.90
N GLN A 1041 -26.55 -40.79 -6.90
CA GLN A 1041 -25.85 -41.30 -5.70
C GLN A 1041 -25.70 -40.20 -4.64
N LYS A 1042 -25.23 -39.01 -5.03
CA LYS A 1042 -25.05 -37.85 -4.13
C LYS A 1042 -26.38 -37.28 -3.60
N ALA A 1043 -27.49 -37.51 -4.30
CA ALA A 1043 -28.85 -37.13 -3.93
C ALA A 1043 -29.66 -38.28 -3.28
N GLU A 1044 -29.03 -39.43 -3.01
CA GLU A 1044 -29.65 -40.65 -2.44
C GLU A 1044 -30.93 -41.12 -3.17
N HIS A 1045 -31.04 -40.81 -4.46
CA HIS A 1045 -32.29 -40.97 -5.21
C HIS A 1045 -32.54 -42.45 -5.60
N PRO A 1046 -33.75 -43.02 -5.38
CA PRO A 1046 -34.03 -44.44 -5.59
C PRO A 1046 -33.62 -45.00 -6.97
N SER A 1047 -33.78 -44.18 -8.01
CA SER A 1047 -33.45 -44.53 -9.40
C SER A 1047 -31.95 -44.73 -9.68
N PHE A 1048 -31.05 -44.45 -8.72
CA PHE A 1048 -29.61 -44.68 -8.86
C PHE A 1048 -29.29 -46.12 -9.30
N GLN A 1049 -29.95 -47.14 -8.71
CA GLN A 1049 -29.64 -48.55 -8.98
C GLN A 1049 -29.90 -48.93 -10.45
N GLU A 1050 -30.95 -48.39 -11.08
CA GLU A 1050 -31.28 -48.66 -12.49
C GLU A 1050 -30.20 -48.11 -13.43
N ILE A 1051 -29.68 -46.90 -13.15
CA ILE A 1051 -28.57 -46.31 -13.92
C ILE A 1051 -27.26 -47.07 -13.65
N TRP A 1052 -27.00 -47.45 -12.40
CA TRP A 1052 -25.77 -48.17 -12.04
C TRP A 1052 -25.66 -49.52 -12.76
N GLN A 1053 -26.77 -50.26 -12.88
CA GLN A 1053 -26.81 -51.49 -13.67
C GLN A 1053 -26.50 -51.24 -15.16
N LYS A 1054 -27.08 -50.19 -15.76
CA LYS A 1054 -26.80 -49.78 -17.17
C LYS A 1054 -25.33 -49.40 -17.40
N ILE A 1055 -24.64 -48.87 -16.38
CA ILE A 1055 -23.20 -48.56 -16.43
C ILE A 1055 -22.37 -49.84 -16.34
N GLN A 1056 -22.62 -50.69 -15.34
CA GLN A 1056 -21.81 -51.90 -15.10
C GLN A 1056 -21.92 -52.90 -16.27
N ALA A 1057 -23.07 -52.95 -16.96
CA ALA A 1057 -23.26 -53.71 -18.20
C ALA A 1057 -22.40 -53.22 -19.41
N GLN A 1058 -21.74 -52.06 -19.30
CA GLN A 1058 -20.91 -51.46 -20.35
C GLN A 1058 -19.42 -51.37 -19.96
N GLN A 1059 -18.98 -52.07 -18.90
CA GLN A 1059 -17.57 -52.13 -18.51
C GLN A 1059 -16.70 -52.78 -19.60
N GLN A 1060 -15.48 -52.28 -19.77
CA GLN A 1060 -14.43 -52.84 -20.62
C GLN A 1060 -13.25 -53.26 -19.77
N GLN A 1061 -12.63 -54.41 -20.07
CA GLN A 1061 -11.52 -54.94 -19.29
C GLN A 1061 -10.50 -55.64 -20.21
N LYS A 1062 -9.22 -55.26 -20.09
CA LYS A 1062 -8.09 -55.81 -20.87
C LYS A 1062 -6.79 -55.64 -20.09
N HIS A 1063 -5.91 -56.64 -20.09
CA HIS A 1063 -4.59 -56.61 -19.42
C HIS A 1063 -4.61 -56.01 -17.99
N TYR A 1064 -5.52 -56.50 -17.14
CA TYR A 1064 -5.72 -56.03 -15.75
C TYR A 1064 -6.09 -54.54 -15.57
N ARG A 1065 -6.47 -53.85 -16.65
CA ARG A 1065 -7.08 -52.50 -16.64
C ARG A 1065 -8.59 -52.60 -16.88
N LYS A 1066 -9.41 -51.81 -16.18
CA LYS A 1066 -10.87 -51.71 -16.35
C LYS A 1066 -11.29 -50.26 -16.61
N TRP A 1067 -12.19 -50.02 -17.56
CA TRP A 1067 -12.67 -48.67 -17.91
C TRP A 1067 -14.05 -48.71 -18.57
N TRP A 1068 -14.60 -47.53 -18.87
CA TRP A 1068 -15.82 -47.34 -19.65
C TRP A 1068 -15.54 -46.39 -20.81
N SER A 1069 -16.15 -46.66 -21.97
CA SER A 1069 -15.86 -45.90 -23.21
C SER A 1069 -17.12 -45.46 -23.94
N GLY A 1070 -17.10 -44.22 -24.43
CA GLY A 1070 -18.14 -43.64 -25.27
C GLY A 1070 -18.23 -44.22 -26.68
N LYS A 1071 -17.29 -45.09 -27.09
CA LYS A 1071 -17.14 -45.64 -28.45
C LYS A 1071 -16.92 -44.57 -29.54
N VAL A 1072 -16.49 -43.38 -29.15
CA VAL A 1072 -16.02 -42.28 -30.03
C VAL A 1072 -14.50 -42.26 -29.97
N ALA A 1073 -13.82 -41.84 -31.04
CA ALA A 1073 -12.35 -41.79 -31.12
C ALA A 1073 -11.67 -40.68 -30.26
N SER A 1074 -12.26 -40.33 -29.10
CA SER A 1074 -11.79 -39.31 -28.16
C SER A 1074 -11.69 -39.94 -26.77
N TRP A 1075 -10.48 -40.35 -26.40
CA TRP A 1075 -10.19 -41.03 -25.13
C TRP A 1075 -10.26 -40.10 -23.91
N GLN A 1076 -10.26 -38.78 -24.12
CA GLN A 1076 -10.51 -37.78 -23.09
C GLN A 1076 -11.86 -38.01 -22.41
N LYS A 1077 -12.90 -38.29 -23.19
CA LYS A 1077 -14.24 -38.56 -22.65
C LYS A 1077 -14.28 -39.90 -21.90
N ASP A 1078 -13.50 -40.88 -22.32
CA ASP A 1078 -13.38 -42.16 -21.61
C ASP A 1078 -12.69 -41.97 -20.24
N VAL A 1079 -11.77 -41.00 -20.11
CA VAL A 1079 -11.22 -40.57 -18.80
C VAL A 1079 -12.29 -39.92 -17.94
N GLU A 1080 -13.09 -38.98 -18.47
CA GLU A 1080 -14.19 -38.36 -17.72
C GLU A 1080 -15.22 -39.41 -17.24
N ILE A 1081 -15.70 -40.27 -18.14
CA ILE A 1081 -16.65 -41.35 -17.84
C ILE A 1081 -16.08 -42.24 -16.72
N THR A 1082 -14.87 -42.77 -16.92
CA THR A 1082 -14.25 -43.72 -15.99
C THR A 1082 -13.96 -43.08 -14.63
N SER A 1083 -13.65 -41.78 -14.60
CA SER A 1083 -13.48 -41.00 -13.37
C SER A 1083 -14.79 -40.82 -12.61
N TYR A 1084 -15.90 -40.47 -13.30
CA TYR A 1084 -17.23 -40.41 -12.69
C TYR A 1084 -17.67 -41.78 -12.15
N VAL A 1085 -17.42 -42.87 -12.88
CA VAL A 1085 -17.74 -44.23 -12.41
C VAL A 1085 -16.89 -44.57 -11.18
N LEU A 1086 -15.58 -44.34 -11.19
CA LEU A 1086 -14.72 -44.62 -10.02
C LEU A 1086 -15.14 -43.79 -8.79
N MET A 1087 -15.33 -42.48 -8.93
CA MET A 1087 -15.78 -41.61 -7.82
C MET A 1087 -17.12 -42.03 -7.23
N THR A 1088 -18.04 -42.52 -8.07
CA THR A 1088 -19.36 -43.01 -7.63
C THR A 1088 -19.23 -44.38 -6.96
N GLN A 1089 -18.43 -45.29 -7.52
CA GLN A 1089 -18.18 -46.62 -6.98
C GLN A 1089 -17.55 -46.54 -5.58
N LEU A 1090 -16.48 -45.74 -5.43
CA LEU A 1090 -15.82 -45.44 -4.16
C LEU A 1090 -16.85 -44.93 -3.13
N ALA A 1091 -17.70 -43.97 -3.51
CA ALA A 1091 -18.70 -43.36 -2.63
C ALA A 1091 -19.83 -44.33 -2.18
N THR A 1092 -20.04 -45.47 -2.86
CA THR A 1092 -20.99 -46.49 -2.36
C THR A 1092 -20.45 -47.28 -1.16
N ASN A 1093 -19.14 -47.28 -0.92
CA ASN A 1093 -18.45 -48.15 0.05
C ASN A 1093 -18.74 -49.66 -0.10
N ARG A 1094 -19.11 -50.12 -1.30
CA ARG A 1094 -19.39 -51.55 -1.60
C ARG A 1094 -18.23 -52.30 -2.25
N THR A 1095 -17.10 -51.64 -2.53
CA THR A 1095 -15.95 -52.20 -3.27
C THR A 1095 -14.68 -52.27 -2.45
N SER A 1096 -13.85 -53.25 -2.80
CA SER A 1096 -12.51 -53.49 -2.26
C SER A 1096 -11.41 -52.88 -3.13
N LEU A 1097 -10.19 -52.81 -2.59
CA LEU A 1097 -9.00 -52.39 -3.34
C LEU A 1097 -8.81 -53.19 -4.64
N SER A 1098 -9.10 -54.49 -4.64
CA SER A 1098 -9.02 -55.37 -5.81
C SER A 1098 -10.02 -55.02 -6.93
N ASP A 1099 -11.16 -54.41 -6.60
CA ASP A 1099 -12.18 -54.01 -7.59
C ASP A 1099 -11.86 -52.65 -8.23
N ASP A 1100 -11.31 -51.74 -7.43
CA ASP A 1100 -11.06 -50.35 -7.81
C ASP A 1100 -9.65 -50.15 -8.44
N GLN A 1101 -8.63 -50.92 -8.02
CA GLN A 1101 -7.26 -50.80 -8.54
C GLN A 1101 -7.14 -51.06 -10.07
N PRO A 1102 -7.89 -51.98 -10.71
CA PRO A 1102 -7.91 -52.10 -12.17
C PRO A 1102 -8.37 -50.82 -12.89
N ILE A 1103 -9.20 -50.00 -12.24
CA ILE A 1103 -9.69 -48.72 -12.78
C ILE A 1103 -8.62 -47.63 -12.59
N LEU A 1104 -8.00 -47.56 -11.41
CA LEU A 1104 -6.83 -46.72 -11.13
C LEU A 1104 -5.70 -46.96 -12.16
N LYS A 1105 -5.36 -48.23 -12.40
CA LYS A 1105 -4.33 -48.66 -13.37
C LYS A 1105 -4.63 -48.22 -14.80
N TRP A 1106 -5.91 -48.08 -15.17
CA TRP A 1106 -6.29 -47.52 -16.46
C TRP A 1106 -6.13 -46.00 -16.49
N LEU A 1107 -6.64 -45.28 -15.49
CA LEU A 1107 -6.55 -43.82 -15.40
C LEU A 1107 -5.09 -43.34 -15.38
N ILE A 1108 -4.21 -43.99 -14.60
CA ILE A 1108 -2.78 -43.65 -14.58
C ILE A 1108 -2.16 -43.80 -15.98
N SER A 1109 -2.53 -44.83 -16.74
CA SER A 1109 -2.08 -45.04 -18.12
C SER A 1109 -2.72 -44.12 -19.18
N ARG A 1110 -3.45 -43.08 -18.75
CA ARG A 1110 -4.00 -42.01 -19.59
C ARG A 1110 -3.53 -40.62 -19.19
N ARG A 1111 -2.62 -40.53 -18.22
CA ARG A 1111 -2.00 -39.26 -17.83
C ARG A 1111 -0.94 -38.81 -18.83
N ASN A 1112 -0.72 -37.50 -18.87
CA ASN A 1112 0.47 -36.90 -19.48
C ASN A 1112 1.65 -36.92 -18.48
N GLU A 1113 2.83 -36.60 -19.00
CA GLU A 1113 4.09 -36.47 -18.27
C GLU A 1113 4.06 -35.36 -17.19
N MET A 1114 3.30 -34.27 -17.42
CA MET A 1114 3.02 -33.24 -16.41
C MET A 1114 2.03 -33.70 -15.33
N GLY A 1115 1.66 -34.98 -15.28
CA GLY A 1115 0.76 -35.55 -14.28
C GLY A 1115 -0.72 -35.21 -14.42
N GLY A 1116 -1.13 -34.42 -15.42
CA GLY A 1116 -2.53 -34.21 -15.80
C GLY A 1116 -2.98 -35.23 -16.87
N PHE A 1117 -3.96 -34.84 -17.68
CA PHE A 1117 -4.52 -35.64 -18.79
C PHE A 1117 -4.55 -34.77 -20.08
N ALA A 1118 -5.44 -35.01 -21.05
CA ALA A 1118 -5.37 -34.35 -22.37
C ALA A 1118 -6.24 -33.10 -22.53
N SER A 1119 -7.18 -32.84 -21.64
CA SER A 1119 -8.04 -31.65 -21.64
C SER A 1119 -8.10 -30.98 -20.26
N THR A 1120 -8.72 -29.81 -20.22
CA THR A 1120 -8.97 -29.06 -18.98
C THR A 1120 -9.89 -29.83 -18.03
N HIS A 1121 -10.90 -30.53 -18.57
CA HIS A 1121 -11.94 -31.17 -17.78
C HIS A 1121 -11.61 -32.62 -17.40
N ASP A 1122 -11.02 -33.39 -18.33
CA ASP A 1122 -10.61 -34.78 -18.05
C ASP A 1122 -9.52 -34.82 -16.96
N THR A 1123 -8.64 -33.82 -16.94
CA THR A 1123 -7.62 -33.63 -15.91
C THR A 1123 -8.22 -33.43 -14.54
N VAL A 1124 -9.19 -32.51 -14.40
CA VAL A 1124 -9.80 -32.21 -13.10
C VAL A 1124 -10.63 -33.38 -12.57
N LEU A 1125 -11.37 -34.08 -13.43
CA LEU A 1125 -12.13 -35.27 -13.03
C LEU A 1125 -11.23 -36.47 -12.72
N GLY A 1126 -10.20 -36.70 -13.53
CA GLY A 1126 -9.19 -37.73 -13.32
C GLY A 1126 -8.46 -37.54 -11.99
N LEU A 1127 -7.94 -36.33 -11.74
CA LEU A 1127 -7.29 -36.01 -10.46
C LEU A 1127 -8.27 -36.09 -9.28
N GLN A 1128 -9.54 -35.69 -9.43
CA GLN A 1128 -10.54 -35.86 -8.37
C GLN A 1128 -10.80 -37.35 -8.05
N ALA A 1129 -10.74 -38.23 -9.05
CA ALA A 1129 -10.84 -39.68 -8.85
C ALA A 1129 -9.56 -40.28 -8.23
N LEU A 1130 -8.36 -39.81 -8.60
CA LEU A 1130 -7.10 -40.24 -7.97
C LEU A 1130 -7.01 -39.81 -6.49
N VAL A 1131 -7.40 -38.56 -6.18
CA VAL A 1131 -7.48 -38.07 -4.79
C VAL A 1131 -8.47 -38.91 -3.99
N LYS A 1132 -9.71 -39.10 -4.47
CA LYS A 1132 -10.71 -39.94 -3.78
C LYS A 1132 -10.31 -41.39 -3.60
N PHE A 1133 -9.55 -41.97 -4.52
CA PHE A 1133 -8.99 -43.30 -4.35
C PHE A 1133 -7.94 -43.31 -3.22
N SER A 1134 -7.06 -42.30 -3.19
CA SER A 1134 -6.02 -42.15 -2.18
C SER A 1134 -6.60 -41.90 -0.79
N GLU A 1135 -7.61 -41.03 -0.67
CA GLU A 1135 -8.40 -40.81 0.56
C GLU A 1135 -8.97 -42.11 1.15
N LYS A 1136 -9.32 -43.10 0.32
CA LYS A 1136 -9.91 -44.38 0.76
C LYS A 1136 -8.87 -45.48 1.03
N TYR A 1137 -7.68 -45.42 0.41
CA TYR A 1137 -6.76 -46.57 0.34
C TYR A 1137 -5.25 -46.25 0.57
N SER A 1138 -4.87 -45.05 1.02
CA SER A 1138 -3.45 -44.68 1.19
C SER A 1138 -2.72 -45.35 2.36
N ASN A 1139 -1.65 -46.09 2.05
CA ASN A 1139 -0.62 -46.58 2.98
C ASN A 1139 0.78 -46.01 2.60
N MET A 1140 0.99 -44.69 2.67
CA MET A 1140 2.27 -44.08 2.24
C MET A 1140 3.51 -44.60 3.01
N HIS A 1141 3.30 -45.12 4.23
CA HIS A 1141 4.37 -45.63 5.10
C HIS A 1141 4.94 -47.00 4.68
N ASP A 1142 4.28 -47.73 3.78
CA ASP A 1142 4.71 -49.07 3.33
C ASP A 1142 5.62 -49.06 2.07
N VAL A 1143 5.92 -47.89 1.50
CA VAL A 1143 6.68 -47.78 0.23
C VAL A 1143 8.18 -47.96 0.47
N ASN A 1144 8.73 -49.10 0.06
CA ASN A 1144 10.19 -49.34 -0.02
C ASN A 1144 10.50 -50.22 -1.24
N MET A 1145 10.96 -49.60 -2.34
CA MET A 1145 11.22 -50.28 -3.62
C MET A 1145 12.54 -49.81 -4.25
N LYS A 1146 13.24 -50.75 -4.91
CA LYS A 1146 14.38 -50.47 -5.80
C LYS A 1146 14.00 -50.76 -7.25
N ILE A 1147 14.34 -49.87 -8.16
CA ILE A 1147 13.99 -49.95 -9.59
C ILE A 1147 15.27 -49.87 -10.41
N LEU A 1148 15.63 -50.98 -11.07
CA LEU A 1148 16.70 -51.04 -12.06
C LEU A 1148 16.08 -50.85 -13.45
N TYR A 1149 16.58 -49.90 -14.24
CA TYR A 1149 16.17 -49.71 -15.64
C TYR A 1149 17.34 -49.89 -16.60
N THR A 1150 17.06 -49.94 -17.91
CA THR A 1150 18.07 -49.91 -18.97
C THR A 1150 17.42 -49.33 -20.22
N ALA A 1151 17.86 -48.13 -20.65
CA ALA A 1151 17.42 -47.48 -21.88
C ALA A 1151 18.16 -48.09 -23.09
N LYS A 1152 17.48 -48.22 -24.23
CA LYS A 1152 18.04 -48.79 -25.46
C LYS A 1152 17.54 -48.08 -26.71
N SER A 1153 18.39 -47.98 -27.73
CA SER A 1153 18.00 -47.56 -29.07
C SER A 1153 17.18 -48.64 -29.80
N SER A 1154 16.62 -48.28 -30.96
CA SER A 1154 16.00 -49.21 -31.92
C SER A 1154 16.95 -50.34 -32.34
N GLU A 1155 18.26 -50.06 -32.41
CA GLU A 1155 19.32 -51.02 -32.73
C GLU A 1155 19.79 -51.83 -31.51
N SER A 1156 19.07 -51.74 -30.38
CA SER A 1156 19.34 -52.41 -29.10
C SER A 1156 20.65 -52.03 -28.40
N GLN A 1157 21.36 -51.00 -28.87
CA GLN A 1157 22.47 -50.37 -28.14
C GLN A 1157 21.95 -49.80 -26.82
N ILE A 1158 22.69 -50.02 -25.73
CA ILE A 1158 22.35 -49.44 -24.42
C ILE A 1158 22.71 -47.94 -24.45
N LEU A 1159 21.73 -47.09 -24.14
CA LEU A 1159 21.91 -45.65 -24.02
C LEU A 1159 22.29 -45.29 -22.58
N ASP A 1160 21.57 -45.83 -21.59
CA ASP A 1160 21.88 -45.68 -20.16
C ASP A 1160 21.35 -46.86 -19.33
N LYS A 1161 21.87 -47.02 -18.10
CA LYS A 1161 21.46 -48.03 -17.11
C LYS A 1161 21.78 -47.56 -15.69
N ASN A 1162 20.76 -47.17 -14.92
CA ASN A 1162 20.90 -46.79 -13.51
C ASN A 1162 19.89 -47.50 -12.59
N THR A 1163 20.02 -47.30 -11.27
CA THR A 1163 19.12 -47.82 -10.23
C THR A 1163 18.55 -46.70 -9.38
N LEU A 1164 17.22 -46.58 -9.35
CA LEU A 1164 16.48 -45.65 -8.49
C LEU A 1164 15.98 -46.38 -7.23
N SER A 1165 15.71 -45.65 -6.15
CA SER A 1165 15.23 -46.21 -4.87
C SER A 1165 14.22 -45.28 -4.22
N VAL A 1166 13.03 -45.79 -3.89
CA VAL A 1166 11.95 -45.03 -3.26
C VAL A 1166 11.66 -45.62 -1.89
N ASP A 1167 11.88 -44.83 -0.85
CA ASP A 1167 11.53 -45.11 0.54
C ASP A 1167 10.43 -44.15 1.05
N PRO A 1168 9.88 -44.30 2.28
CA PRO A 1168 8.77 -43.47 2.75
C PRO A 1168 9.10 -41.97 2.87
N THR A 1169 10.38 -41.58 3.01
CA THR A 1169 10.80 -40.17 3.03
C THR A 1169 10.88 -39.56 1.63
N MET A 1170 11.06 -40.41 0.62
CA MET A 1170 11.06 -40.03 -0.80
C MET A 1170 9.72 -40.31 -1.50
N ALA A 1171 8.71 -40.82 -0.80
CA ALA A 1171 7.43 -41.24 -1.40
C ALA A 1171 6.70 -40.11 -2.14
N LEU A 1172 6.81 -38.87 -1.66
CA LEU A 1172 6.25 -37.65 -2.28
C LEU A 1172 7.23 -36.90 -3.21
N VAL A 1173 8.33 -37.53 -3.63
CA VAL A 1173 9.38 -36.92 -4.47
C VAL A 1173 9.38 -37.55 -5.86
N LEU A 1174 9.39 -36.73 -6.91
CA LEU A 1174 9.60 -37.20 -8.27
C LEU A 1174 11.11 -37.37 -8.50
N GLN A 1175 11.57 -38.62 -8.59
CA GLN A 1175 12.91 -38.94 -9.05
C GLN A 1175 12.87 -39.03 -10.57
N THR A 1176 13.32 -37.97 -11.24
CA THR A 1176 13.49 -37.95 -12.70
C THR A 1176 14.97 -38.15 -13.04
N GLN A 1177 15.26 -38.95 -14.06
CA GLN A 1177 16.53 -38.93 -14.76
C GLN A 1177 16.28 -38.46 -16.20
N ASP A 1178 16.91 -37.34 -16.55
CA ASP A 1178 16.75 -36.63 -17.81
C ASP A 1178 17.82 -37.06 -18.83
N GLN A 1179 17.44 -37.02 -20.11
CA GLN A 1179 18.26 -37.24 -21.30
C GLN A 1179 18.80 -38.67 -21.51
N PHE A 1180 18.31 -39.30 -22.59
CA PHE A 1180 18.77 -40.57 -23.17
C PHE A 1180 18.85 -40.43 -24.70
#